data_AF-A0A4X2KBT8-F1
#
_entry.id   AF-A0A4X2KBT8-F1
#
_cell.length_a   1.000
_cell.length_b   1.000
_cell.length_c   1.000
_cell.angle_alpha   90.00
_cell.angle_beta   90.00
_cell.angle_gamma   90.00
#
_symmetry.space_group_name_H-M   'P 1'
#
loop_
_entity.id
_entity.type
_entity.pdbx_description
1 polymer ?
#
loop_
_entity_poly.entity_id
_entity_poly.type
_entity_poly.pdbx_seq_one_letter_code
_entity_poly.pdbx_strand_id
1 'polypeptide(L)'
;MPEPARAQAFRLETTEGDQEGGTAAAAAAEEEKESRDQLPPMESAFQKESKSFSPQIKVNLNYRKGVGPSPSDPNRFDRDRLFNAVMGGNPDSLGGLLEYLMLTSKYLTDSEFTDASTGKTCLMKAVLNLRDGMNECILPLLQIDHATQNPQPLIKAVCTGDYYKGHSALHIAIEKRSLQCVKVLVENGADLHARASGRFFGKKSQGICFYFGELPLSLAACTRQWDIVSYLLENPDPDRRACLEAVDTWGNTVLHALVMIADDSVENSAQVNSMYDYILQIGARLRPSVKLENIANLQGLTPLKLAAKEGKIEVFKHILQREISGEYRHLSRKFTEWTYGPVQVSLYDLCSVDSCEDNSVLEIIAFGCKAPNRHKMVTLEPLNKLLQEKWESLVTRFRFNLVSYFLYMLIFTAVTYHQPVLGKNIIPLKATVGNSMLLMGHIFILFGGIYLFFGQLQYFWRRRLFIWTSFVDSYFEILILMQALTSVVAQVLCFLELSLYLPILVFSLVLGWINLLYYTRGFQQTGIYSVMIQKVILRDLLRFLLVYFVFLFGFAIALVSLSREVPPPTFSNQSLVEADKAPYGGFVEASLELFKFTIGMGELEFHKQLQFEGFIMFLLLAYVLLTYILLLNMLIALMSETVNSVATDSWSIWKLQRAISVLEMERGYWWCKRKKERSGILLTVGTTPDQKPDERWCFREPSLSSHDESSVFSRLPPGQGNGP
;
A
#
# COMPACT_ATOMS: atom_id res chain seq x y z
N MET A 1 -1.46 33.78 12.81
CA MET A 1 -2.04 33.89 11.46
C MET A 1 -0.89 33.89 10.48
N PRO A 2 -0.87 33.05 9.42
CA PRO A 2 0.12 33.22 8.38
C PRO A 2 -0.18 34.53 7.64
N GLU A 3 0.84 35.35 7.40
CA GLU A 3 0.70 36.51 6.52
C GLU A 3 0.12 36.05 5.18
N PRO A 4 -0.85 36.79 4.60
CA PRO A 4 -1.33 36.48 3.27
C PRO A 4 -0.13 36.55 2.31
N ALA A 5 0.03 35.51 1.48
CA ALA A 5 1.02 35.51 0.40
C ALA A 5 0.90 36.85 -0.34
N ARG A 6 1.95 37.68 -0.30
CA ARG A 6 2.03 38.88 -1.13
C ARG A 6 1.72 38.43 -2.55
N ALA A 7 0.60 38.93 -3.09
CA ALA A 7 0.23 38.66 -4.47
C ALA A 7 1.45 38.94 -5.35
N GLN A 8 1.84 37.97 -6.19
CA GLN A 8 2.87 38.21 -7.21
C GLN A 8 2.47 39.47 -7.95
N ALA A 9 3.29 40.51 -7.86
CA ALA A 9 3.02 41.77 -8.54
C ALA A 9 2.87 41.46 -10.03
N PHE A 10 1.67 41.65 -10.57
CA PHE A 10 1.39 41.43 -11.99
C PHE A 10 2.26 42.42 -12.79
N ARG A 11 3.20 41.88 -13.56
CA ARG A 11 4.18 42.65 -14.32
C ARG A 11 4.12 42.25 -15.78
N LEU A 12 4.12 43.25 -16.66
CA LEU A 12 4.24 43.05 -18.11
C LEU A 12 5.73 42.97 -18.48
N GLU A 13 6.11 41.90 -19.17
CA GLU A 13 7.46 41.72 -19.73
C GLU A 13 7.71 42.68 -20.90
N THR A 14 8.97 42.94 -21.26
CA THR A 14 9.33 43.81 -22.40
C THR A 14 9.73 42.98 -23.63
N THR A 15 9.46 43.49 -24.84
CA THR A 15 9.90 42.87 -26.11
C THR A 15 10.61 43.86 -27.01
N GLU A 16 11.56 43.36 -27.79
CA GLU A 16 12.35 44.12 -28.78
C GLU A 16 11.69 44.26 -30.16
N GLY A 17 10.41 43.91 -30.32
CA GLY A 17 9.61 44.32 -31.47
C GLY A 17 9.77 43.53 -32.78
N ASP A 18 10.73 42.62 -32.92
CA ASP A 18 10.90 41.80 -34.14
C ASP A 18 10.88 40.29 -33.81
N GLN A 19 9.72 39.76 -33.48
CA GLN A 19 9.45 38.36 -33.82
C GLN A 19 8.75 38.40 -35.18
N GLU A 20 9.34 37.77 -36.21
CA GLU A 20 8.67 37.44 -37.46
C GLU A 20 7.45 36.53 -37.17
N GLY A 21 6.39 37.15 -36.69
CA GLY A 21 5.12 36.52 -36.36
C GLY A 21 4.29 36.42 -37.63
N GLY A 22 4.46 35.34 -38.37
CA GLY A 22 3.56 35.03 -39.49
C GLY A 22 3.67 33.60 -39.98
N THR A 23 4.88 33.10 -40.20
CA THR A 23 5.09 31.82 -40.91
C THR A 23 5.70 30.72 -40.04
N ALA A 24 6.55 31.05 -39.05
CA ALA A 24 7.14 30.05 -38.14
C ALA A 24 6.16 29.50 -37.09
N ALA A 25 5.17 30.29 -36.68
CA ALA A 25 4.15 29.87 -35.71
C ALA A 25 3.18 28.81 -36.28
N ALA A 26 2.98 28.79 -37.60
CA ALA A 26 2.13 27.80 -38.28
C ALA A 26 2.87 26.47 -38.51
N ALA A 27 4.17 26.50 -38.82
CA ALA A 27 4.99 25.28 -38.99
C ALA A 27 5.29 24.59 -37.64
N ALA A 28 5.51 25.36 -36.57
CA ALA A 28 5.68 24.81 -35.22
C ALA A 28 4.40 24.14 -34.70
N ALA A 29 3.21 24.63 -35.11
CA ALA A 29 1.93 24.05 -34.72
C ALA A 29 1.63 22.69 -35.38
N GLU A 30 2.27 22.36 -36.51
CA GLU A 30 2.13 21.05 -37.17
C GLU A 30 3.07 19.98 -36.57
N GLU A 31 4.31 20.31 -36.20
CA GLU A 31 5.19 19.40 -35.42
C GLU A 31 4.69 19.20 -33.96
N GLU A 32 3.94 20.15 -33.41
CA GLU A 32 3.41 20.10 -32.03
C GLU A 32 2.22 19.14 -31.82
N LYS A 33 1.55 18.68 -32.88
CA LYS A 33 0.47 17.70 -32.73
C LYS A 33 0.98 16.29 -32.46
N GLU A 34 2.19 15.94 -32.91
CA GLU A 34 2.80 14.63 -32.65
C GLU A 34 3.60 14.56 -31.34
N SER A 35 4.04 15.71 -30.79
CA SER A 35 4.92 15.75 -29.60
C SER A 35 4.21 15.98 -28.26
N ARG A 36 2.89 16.28 -28.25
CA ARG A 36 2.11 16.53 -27.03
C ARG A 36 2.12 15.38 -26.02
N ASP A 37 2.46 14.17 -26.45
CA ASP A 37 2.50 12.98 -25.60
C ASP A 37 3.91 12.62 -25.08
N GLN A 38 4.98 13.31 -25.50
CA GLN A 38 6.34 13.04 -25.01
C GLN A 38 6.74 13.99 -23.89
N LEU A 39 7.08 13.41 -22.73
CA LEU A 39 7.50 14.17 -21.54
C LEU A 39 8.86 14.83 -21.78
N PRO A 40 9.00 16.16 -21.57
CA PRO A 40 10.25 16.86 -21.86
C PRO A 40 11.37 16.36 -20.93
N PRO A 41 12.58 16.06 -21.44
CA PRO A 41 13.70 15.67 -20.61
C PRO A 41 14.20 16.85 -19.77
N MET A 42 14.62 16.60 -18.52
CA MET A 42 15.21 17.63 -17.67
C MET A 42 16.50 18.20 -18.27
N GLU A 43 17.31 17.40 -18.96
CA GLU A 43 18.50 17.86 -19.66
C GLU A 43 18.74 16.99 -20.90
N SER A 44 19.09 17.63 -22.01
CA SER A 44 19.48 16.95 -23.24
C SER A 44 20.63 17.70 -23.90
N ALA A 45 21.68 16.97 -24.26
CA ALA A 45 22.77 17.50 -25.07
C ALA A 45 22.41 17.58 -26.57
N PHE A 46 21.34 16.90 -26.98
CA PHE A 46 20.97 16.72 -28.39
C PHE A 46 19.73 17.52 -28.78
N GLN A 47 18.81 17.74 -27.84
CA GLN A 47 17.57 18.48 -28.06
C GLN A 47 17.70 19.90 -27.50
N LYS A 48 17.40 20.90 -28.34
CA LYS A 48 17.34 22.31 -27.90
C LYS A 48 16.06 22.57 -27.09
N GLU A 49 16.14 23.54 -26.18
CA GLU A 49 15.03 23.93 -25.31
C GLU A 49 13.86 24.53 -26.11
N SER A 50 12.63 24.26 -25.68
CA SER A 50 11.40 24.67 -26.36
C SER A 50 11.17 26.19 -26.36
N LYS A 51 10.58 26.73 -27.42
CA LYS A 51 10.29 28.17 -27.57
C LYS A 51 8.78 28.50 -27.54
N SER A 52 7.91 27.50 -27.43
CA SER A 52 6.46 27.69 -27.49
C SER A 52 5.85 28.11 -26.15
N PHE A 53 5.80 29.42 -25.93
CA PHE A 53 5.05 29.99 -24.82
C PHE A 53 3.58 30.20 -25.20
N SER A 54 2.69 30.14 -24.21
CA SER A 54 1.34 30.67 -24.37
C SER A 54 1.40 32.18 -24.69
N PRO A 55 0.47 32.73 -25.50
CA PRO A 55 0.51 34.14 -25.87
C PRO A 55 0.41 35.03 -24.62
N GLN A 56 1.42 35.86 -24.42
CA GLN A 56 1.51 36.81 -23.31
C GLN A 56 1.50 38.26 -23.83
N ILE A 57 0.89 39.16 -23.06
CA ILE A 57 0.90 40.59 -23.35
C ILE A 57 2.26 41.14 -22.89
N LYS A 58 3.01 41.75 -23.82
CA LYS A 58 4.34 42.32 -23.54
C LYS A 58 4.42 43.77 -23.99
N VAL A 59 5.26 44.56 -23.33
CA VAL A 59 5.50 45.97 -23.61
C VAL A 59 6.60 46.09 -24.68
N ASN A 60 6.24 46.58 -25.86
CA ASN A 60 7.21 46.81 -26.92
C ASN A 60 8.05 48.08 -26.61
N LEU A 61 9.35 47.89 -26.41
CA LEU A 61 10.28 49.00 -26.13
C LEU A 61 10.56 49.85 -27.37
N ASN A 62 10.34 49.31 -28.58
CA ASN A 62 10.55 50.00 -29.85
C ASN A 62 9.38 50.92 -30.28
N TYR A 63 8.46 51.24 -29.36
CA TYR A 63 7.35 52.16 -29.64
C TYR A 63 7.83 53.58 -30.03
N ARG A 64 9.05 53.97 -29.64
CA ARG A 64 9.72 55.21 -30.09
C ARG A 64 10.96 54.83 -30.92
N LYS A 65 10.90 54.98 -32.25
CA LYS A 65 12.01 54.72 -33.17
C LYS A 65 13.32 55.36 -32.65
N GLY A 66 14.32 54.54 -32.30
CA GLY A 66 15.72 54.99 -32.21
C GLY A 66 16.58 54.56 -31.02
N VAL A 67 16.12 53.74 -30.06
CA VAL A 67 16.94 53.40 -28.86
C VAL A 67 16.98 51.89 -28.54
N GLY A 68 16.53 51.02 -29.44
CA GLY A 68 16.66 49.57 -29.29
C GLY A 68 17.95 49.03 -29.92
N PRO A 69 18.62 48.02 -29.31
CA PRO A 69 19.75 47.34 -29.96
C PRO A 69 19.33 46.72 -31.29
N SER A 70 20.19 46.79 -32.31
CA SER A 70 19.91 46.19 -33.62
C SER A 70 19.94 44.65 -33.54
N PRO A 71 19.18 43.90 -34.35
CA PRO A 71 19.22 42.43 -34.34
C PRO A 71 20.61 41.85 -34.68
N SER A 72 21.52 42.65 -35.23
CA SER A 72 22.91 42.32 -35.57
C SER A 72 23.94 42.72 -34.51
N ASP A 73 23.53 43.17 -33.32
CA ASP A 73 24.48 43.62 -32.29
C ASP A 73 25.27 42.44 -31.66
N PRO A 74 26.61 42.42 -31.72
CA PRO A 74 27.42 41.36 -31.10
C PRO A 74 27.31 41.32 -29.57
N ASN A 75 26.71 42.34 -28.95
CA ASN A 75 26.44 42.41 -27.51
C ASN A 75 25.03 41.92 -27.12
N ARG A 76 24.21 41.47 -28.08
CA ARG A 76 22.87 40.92 -27.79
C ARG A 76 22.99 39.53 -27.16
N PHE A 77 22.29 39.32 -26.05
CA PHE A 77 22.19 38.02 -25.39
C PHE A 77 20.86 37.37 -25.71
N ASP A 78 20.90 36.36 -26.59
CA ASP A 78 19.80 35.41 -26.78
C ASP A 78 19.89 34.28 -25.75
N ARG A 79 18.75 33.64 -25.45
CA ARG A 79 18.69 32.48 -24.56
C ARG A 79 19.69 31.38 -24.94
N ASP A 80 19.78 31.07 -26.23
CA ASP A 80 20.66 30.01 -26.73
C ASP A 80 22.15 30.37 -26.50
N ARG A 81 22.51 31.66 -26.64
CA ARG A 81 23.85 32.17 -26.29
C ARG A 81 24.11 32.08 -24.80
N LEU A 82 23.14 32.51 -23.97
CA LEU A 82 23.25 32.43 -22.52
C LEU A 82 23.40 30.99 -22.03
N PHE A 83 22.59 30.07 -22.55
CA PHE A 83 22.64 28.66 -22.15
C PHE A 83 23.96 28.00 -22.59
N ASN A 84 24.46 28.30 -23.78
CA ASN A 84 25.75 27.81 -24.25
C ASN A 84 26.93 28.38 -23.45
N ALA A 85 26.90 29.67 -23.09
CA ALA A 85 27.90 30.30 -22.22
C ALA A 85 27.98 29.61 -20.85
N VAL A 86 26.81 29.32 -20.28
CA VAL A 86 26.69 28.64 -18.98
C VAL A 86 27.11 27.17 -19.04
N MET A 87 26.79 26.45 -20.13
CA MET A 87 27.30 25.09 -20.36
C MET A 87 28.82 25.06 -20.57
N GLY A 88 29.37 26.11 -21.18
CA GLY A 88 30.80 26.29 -21.40
C GLY A 88 31.59 26.49 -20.12
N GLY A 89 30.95 26.98 -19.05
CA GLY A 89 31.54 27.16 -17.72
C GLY A 89 32.60 28.25 -17.62
N ASN A 90 32.74 29.10 -18.65
CA ASN A 90 33.74 30.18 -18.69
C ASN A 90 33.08 31.52 -18.29
N PRO A 91 33.49 32.16 -17.18
CA PRO A 91 32.86 33.39 -16.69
C PRO A 91 33.02 34.56 -17.66
N ASP A 92 34.11 34.60 -18.43
CA ASP A 92 34.37 35.66 -19.43
C ASP A 92 33.29 35.74 -20.53
N SER A 93 32.62 34.61 -20.81
CA SER A 93 31.55 34.55 -21.81
C SER A 93 30.26 35.27 -21.38
N LEU A 94 30.15 35.63 -20.10
CA LEU A 94 29.06 36.43 -19.53
C LEU A 94 29.38 37.95 -19.53
N GLY A 95 30.56 38.36 -20.01
CA GLY A 95 30.93 39.77 -20.13
C GLY A 95 29.92 40.55 -21.00
N GLY A 96 29.44 41.68 -20.49
CA GLY A 96 28.44 42.53 -21.15
C GLY A 96 26.97 42.17 -20.89
N LEU A 97 26.68 41.05 -20.21
CA LEU A 97 25.29 40.63 -19.92
C LEU A 97 24.56 41.61 -18.99
N LEU A 98 25.24 42.13 -17.97
CA LEU A 98 24.64 43.10 -17.03
C LEU A 98 24.22 44.39 -17.74
N GLU A 99 25.09 44.93 -18.58
CA GLU A 99 24.83 46.16 -19.35
C GLU A 99 23.63 45.96 -20.29
N TYR A 100 23.56 44.81 -20.95
CA TYR A 100 22.45 44.44 -21.83
C TYR A 100 21.11 44.35 -21.06
N LEU A 101 21.08 43.69 -19.90
CA LEU A 101 19.86 43.56 -19.08
C LEU A 101 19.39 44.93 -18.55
N MET A 102 20.31 45.80 -18.15
CA MET A 102 19.98 47.15 -17.72
C MET A 102 19.44 48.02 -18.87
N LEU A 103 20.05 47.92 -20.06
CA LEU A 103 19.64 48.69 -21.24
C LEU A 103 18.25 48.27 -21.75
N THR A 104 17.95 46.96 -21.69
CA THR A 104 16.67 46.40 -22.14
C THR A 104 15.62 46.32 -21.03
N SER A 105 15.97 46.64 -19.78
CA SER A 105 15.12 46.49 -18.59
C SER A 105 14.54 45.07 -18.43
N LYS A 106 15.29 44.06 -18.85
CA LYS A 106 14.94 42.63 -18.79
C LYS A 106 15.58 41.95 -17.58
N TYR A 107 15.03 40.81 -17.20
CA TYR A 107 15.49 40.00 -16.07
C TYR A 107 15.78 38.56 -16.50
N LEU A 108 16.68 37.90 -15.79
CA LEU A 108 17.05 36.50 -16.07
C LEU A 108 15.91 35.49 -15.84
N THR A 109 14.84 35.93 -15.17
CA THR A 109 13.62 35.15 -14.88
C THR A 109 12.50 35.39 -15.90
N ASP A 110 12.67 36.31 -16.85
CA ASP A 110 11.66 36.58 -17.88
C ASP A 110 11.52 35.40 -18.84
N SER A 111 10.33 35.24 -19.44
CA SER A 111 10.04 34.11 -20.34
C SER A 111 11.06 33.93 -21.46
N GLU A 112 11.63 35.03 -21.98
CA GLU A 112 12.63 35.01 -23.05
C GLU A 112 13.91 34.23 -22.69
N PHE A 113 14.31 34.19 -21.41
CA PHE A 113 15.51 33.51 -20.94
C PHE A 113 15.24 32.14 -20.30
N THR A 114 13.99 31.68 -20.30
CA THR A 114 13.59 30.40 -19.71
C THR A 114 13.20 29.38 -20.79
N ASP A 115 13.20 28.10 -20.43
CA ASP A 115 12.59 27.06 -21.28
C ASP A 115 11.05 27.11 -21.17
N ALA A 116 10.35 27.06 -22.31
CA ALA A 116 8.90 27.20 -22.34
C ALA A 116 8.15 26.00 -21.74
N SER A 117 8.70 24.79 -21.91
CA SER A 117 8.07 23.54 -21.48
C SER A 117 8.25 23.28 -19.99
N THR A 118 9.46 23.47 -19.47
CA THR A 118 9.82 23.15 -18.08
C THR A 118 9.87 24.37 -17.18
N GLY A 119 10.12 25.57 -17.73
CA GLY A 119 10.42 26.78 -16.95
C GLY A 119 11.86 26.82 -16.42
N LYS A 120 12.77 26.02 -17.00
CA LYS A 120 14.18 25.96 -16.58
C LYS A 120 14.88 27.30 -16.79
N THR A 121 15.61 27.77 -15.80
CA THR A 121 16.41 29.00 -15.86
C THR A 121 17.87 28.74 -16.23
N CYS A 122 18.61 29.80 -16.57
CA CYS A 122 20.06 29.73 -16.82
C CYS A 122 20.83 29.15 -15.61
N LEU A 123 20.43 29.48 -14.38
CA LEU A 123 21.04 28.94 -13.17
C LEU A 123 20.86 27.41 -13.07
N MET A 124 19.66 26.90 -13.36
CA MET A 124 19.41 25.45 -13.36
C MET A 124 20.27 24.75 -14.41
N LYS A 125 20.44 25.34 -15.60
CA LYS A 125 21.33 24.83 -16.65
C LYS A 125 22.80 24.83 -16.21
N ALA A 126 23.24 25.83 -15.46
CA ALA A 126 24.59 25.90 -14.87
C ALA A 126 24.84 24.75 -13.89
N VAL A 127 23.87 24.51 -13.01
CA VAL A 127 23.97 23.48 -11.96
C VAL A 127 23.80 22.07 -12.52
N LEU A 128 23.08 21.89 -13.64
CA LEU A 128 23.02 20.60 -14.34
C LEU A 128 24.39 20.20 -14.92
N ASN A 129 25.21 21.20 -15.29
CA ASN A 129 26.49 21.04 -15.98
C ASN A 129 27.66 21.55 -15.11
N LEU A 130 28.00 20.78 -14.06
CA LEU A 130 29.14 21.07 -13.17
C LEU A 130 30.43 20.43 -13.70
N ARG A 131 31.56 21.12 -13.56
CA ARG A 131 32.92 20.59 -13.79
C ARG A 131 33.64 20.52 -12.44
N ASP A 132 34.13 19.35 -12.06
CA ASP A 132 34.77 19.14 -10.74
C ASP A 132 33.91 19.60 -9.53
N GLY A 133 32.58 19.51 -9.67
CA GLY A 133 31.63 19.86 -8.62
C GLY A 133 31.22 21.33 -8.56
N MET A 134 31.82 22.24 -9.33
CA MET A 134 31.40 23.64 -9.40
C MET A 134 31.30 24.13 -10.85
N ASN A 135 30.59 25.23 -11.05
CA ASN A 135 30.60 25.95 -12.32
C ASN A 135 30.93 27.41 -12.01
N GLU A 136 32.03 27.92 -12.57
CA GLU A 136 32.54 29.27 -12.30
C GLU A 136 31.54 30.36 -12.70
N CYS A 137 30.61 30.06 -13.61
CA CYS A 137 29.55 30.97 -14.03
C CYS A 137 28.44 31.19 -12.98
N ILE A 138 28.31 30.34 -11.95
CA ILE A 138 27.21 30.43 -10.97
C ILE A 138 27.30 31.73 -10.16
N LEU A 139 28.48 32.06 -9.63
CA LEU A 139 28.69 33.26 -8.81
C LEU A 139 28.46 34.56 -9.61
N PRO A 140 29.06 34.75 -10.81
CA PRO A 140 28.77 35.88 -11.67
C PRO A 140 27.28 36.04 -12.01
N LEU A 141 26.57 34.95 -12.33
CA LEU A 141 25.13 35.02 -12.63
C LEU A 141 24.31 35.55 -11.46
N LEU A 142 24.62 35.11 -10.24
CA LEU A 142 23.94 35.59 -9.03
C LEU A 142 24.28 37.06 -8.75
N GLN A 143 25.53 37.48 -8.96
CA GLN A 143 25.93 38.89 -8.84
C GLN A 143 25.22 39.79 -9.84
N ILE A 144 25.05 39.33 -11.09
CA ILE A 144 24.30 40.05 -12.13
C ILE A 144 22.81 40.17 -11.75
N ASP A 145 22.20 39.10 -11.23
CA ASP A 145 20.80 39.12 -10.76
C ASP A 145 20.61 40.10 -9.57
N HIS A 146 21.56 40.12 -8.64
CA HIS A 146 21.57 41.08 -7.53
C HIS A 146 21.75 42.52 -8.02
N ALA A 147 22.64 42.77 -8.98
CA ALA A 147 22.90 44.09 -9.55
C ALA A 147 21.69 44.63 -10.34
N THR A 148 20.95 43.75 -11.03
CA THR A 148 19.70 44.11 -11.74
C THR A 148 18.50 44.31 -10.81
N GLN A 149 18.65 44.02 -9.50
CA GLN A 149 17.58 44.13 -8.49
C GLN A 149 16.31 43.38 -8.90
N ASN A 150 16.46 42.12 -9.29
CA ASN A 150 15.34 41.29 -9.73
C ASN A 150 14.26 41.17 -8.63
N PRO A 151 12.99 41.51 -8.91
CA PRO A 151 11.90 41.34 -7.94
C PRO A 151 11.66 39.87 -7.55
N GLN A 152 12.00 38.94 -8.45
CA GLN A 152 12.02 37.51 -8.16
C GLN A 152 13.46 37.01 -8.26
N PRO A 153 14.18 36.85 -7.14
CA PRO A 153 15.57 36.41 -7.17
C PRO A 153 15.72 35.13 -7.99
N LEU A 154 16.69 35.12 -8.91
CA LEU A 154 16.97 33.99 -9.81
C LEU A 154 17.17 32.69 -9.02
N ILE A 155 17.76 32.79 -7.83
CA ILE A 155 18.03 31.66 -6.96
C ILE A 155 16.78 30.99 -6.37
N LYS A 156 15.66 31.73 -6.28
CA LYS A 156 14.36 31.24 -5.81
C LYS A 156 13.45 30.82 -6.95
N ALA A 157 13.91 30.93 -8.20
CA ALA A 157 13.16 30.47 -9.35
C ALA A 157 12.98 28.94 -9.29
N VAL A 158 11.77 28.50 -9.62
CA VAL A 158 11.39 27.08 -9.65
C VAL A 158 10.77 26.74 -11.00
N CYS A 159 10.93 25.49 -11.44
CA CYS A 159 10.31 25.01 -12.66
C CYS A 159 8.79 25.12 -12.59
N THR A 160 8.17 25.60 -13.67
CA THR A 160 6.72 25.85 -13.75
C THR A 160 5.97 24.74 -14.47
N GLY A 161 6.64 23.94 -15.30
CA GLY A 161 6.03 22.87 -16.08
C GLY A 161 5.44 21.74 -15.21
N ASP A 162 4.29 21.19 -15.61
CA ASP A 162 3.52 20.22 -14.80
C ASP A 162 4.32 18.99 -14.35
N TYR A 163 5.28 18.54 -15.17
CA TYR A 163 6.07 17.34 -14.88
C TYR A 163 7.13 17.57 -13.80
N TYR A 164 7.85 18.69 -13.86
CA TYR A 164 8.94 19.06 -12.94
C TYR A 164 8.59 20.23 -12.01
N LYS A 165 7.30 20.52 -11.84
CA LYS A 165 6.81 21.66 -11.07
C LYS A 165 7.48 21.80 -9.70
N GLY A 166 7.94 23.00 -9.38
CA GLY A 166 8.54 23.33 -8.09
C GLY A 166 9.99 22.86 -7.92
N HIS A 167 10.60 22.23 -8.93
CA HIS A 167 12.02 21.88 -8.87
C HIS A 167 12.89 23.13 -8.89
N SER A 168 13.84 23.22 -7.95
CA SER A 168 14.73 24.39 -7.78
C SER A 168 16.18 24.04 -8.11
N ALA A 169 17.02 25.05 -8.34
CA ALA A 169 18.45 24.85 -8.54
C ALA A 169 19.13 24.12 -7.36
N LEU A 170 18.62 24.32 -6.14
CA LEU A 170 19.10 23.62 -4.94
C LEU A 170 18.85 22.12 -4.99
N HIS A 171 17.68 21.68 -5.51
CA HIS A 171 17.41 20.25 -5.68
C HIS A 171 18.40 19.59 -6.65
N ILE A 172 18.76 20.29 -7.73
CA ILE A 172 19.73 19.80 -8.72
C ILE A 172 21.13 19.72 -8.09
N ALA A 173 21.56 20.74 -7.35
CA ALA A 173 22.87 20.73 -6.69
C ALA A 173 23.03 19.56 -5.70
N ILE A 174 21.96 19.25 -4.96
CA ILE A 174 21.90 18.08 -4.07
C ILE A 174 21.93 16.80 -4.89
N GLU A 175 21.16 16.67 -5.96
CA GLU A 175 21.18 15.48 -6.82
C GLU A 175 22.59 15.21 -7.39
N LYS A 176 23.31 16.26 -7.78
CA LYS A 176 24.70 16.20 -8.27
C LYS A 176 25.75 15.93 -7.19
N ARG A 177 25.37 15.81 -5.91
CA ARG A 177 26.27 15.56 -4.77
C ARG A 177 27.39 16.60 -4.61
N SER A 178 27.13 17.86 -4.98
CA SER A 178 28.12 18.94 -4.81
C SER A 178 27.84 19.78 -3.57
N LEU A 179 28.58 19.51 -2.50
CA LEU A 179 28.52 20.31 -1.27
C LEU A 179 28.94 21.77 -1.51
N GLN A 180 29.94 22.01 -2.38
CA GLN A 180 30.43 23.36 -2.68
C GLN A 180 29.33 24.20 -3.36
N CYS A 181 28.61 23.61 -4.31
CA CYS A 181 27.51 24.29 -5.01
C CYS A 181 26.35 24.56 -4.05
N VAL A 182 26.01 23.60 -3.19
CA VAL A 182 24.99 23.78 -2.15
C VAL A 182 25.37 24.93 -1.21
N LYS A 183 26.62 25.03 -0.75
CA LYS A 183 27.07 26.14 0.11
C LYS A 183 26.88 27.49 -0.55
N VAL A 184 27.36 27.64 -1.79
CA VAL A 184 27.23 28.88 -2.55
C VAL A 184 25.76 29.25 -2.75
N LEU A 185 24.89 28.29 -3.08
CA LEU A 185 23.47 28.57 -3.26
C LEU A 185 22.79 29.00 -1.95
N VAL A 186 23.08 28.34 -0.83
CA VAL A 186 22.49 28.67 0.47
C VAL A 186 22.99 30.03 0.99
N GLU A 187 24.28 30.34 0.83
CA GLU A 187 24.87 31.63 1.22
C GLU A 187 24.26 32.81 0.45
N ASN A 188 23.88 32.60 -0.82
CA ASN A 188 23.20 33.59 -1.66
C ASN A 188 21.66 33.60 -1.51
N GLY A 189 21.11 32.89 -0.52
CA GLY A 189 19.69 32.99 -0.15
C GLY A 189 18.74 32.05 -0.91
N ALA A 190 19.23 30.88 -1.33
CA ALA A 190 18.37 29.81 -1.84
C ALA A 190 17.28 29.40 -0.82
N ASP A 191 16.09 29.10 -1.34
CA ASP A 191 14.97 28.63 -0.50
C ASP A 191 15.15 27.16 -0.11
N LEU A 192 15.33 26.91 1.19
CA LEU A 192 15.47 25.57 1.79
C LEU A 192 14.14 24.81 1.88
N HIS A 193 13.02 25.52 1.70
CA HIS A 193 11.66 25.00 1.82
C HIS A 193 10.91 24.96 0.49
N ALA A 194 11.62 25.16 -0.62
CA ALA A 194 11.06 24.98 -1.96
C ALA A 194 10.52 23.56 -2.13
N ARG A 195 9.27 23.41 -2.59
CA ARG A 195 8.61 22.11 -2.74
C ARG A 195 8.54 21.68 -4.20
N ALA A 196 9.23 20.60 -4.54
CA ALA A 196 9.16 19.93 -5.84
C ALA A 196 7.91 19.03 -5.92
N SER A 197 6.77 19.60 -6.31
CA SER A 197 5.44 18.95 -6.35
C SER A 197 5.00 18.45 -7.74
N GLY A 198 5.92 18.48 -8.72
CA GLY A 198 5.68 17.99 -10.08
C GLY A 198 5.28 16.52 -10.16
N ARG A 199 4.63 16.13 -11.25
CA ARG A 199 4.17 14.74 -11.45
C ARG A 199 5.31 13.71 -11.33
N PHE A 200 6.53 14.06 -11.76
CA PHE A 200 7.71 13.20 -11.64
C PHE A 200 8.07 12.88 -10.18
N PHE A 201 7.81 13.81 -9.26
CA PHE A 201 8.11 13.68 -7.84
C PHE A 201 6.94 13.09 -7.03
N GLY A 202 5.81 12.76 -7.68
CA GLY A 202 4.63 12.22 -7.01
C GLY A 202 4.75 10.74 -6.62
N LYS A 203 3.99 10.32 -5.59
CA LYS A 203 3.99 8.94 -5.05
C LYS A 203 3.36 7.89 -5.98
N LYS A 204 2.46 8.27 -6.88
CA LYS A 204 1.63 7.36 -7.70
C LYS A 204 1.23 7.97 -9.05
N SER A 205 2.18 8.44 -9.84
CA SER A 205 1.91 8.72 -11.27
C SER A 205 2.08 7.42 -12.07
N GLN A 206 1.25 7.21 -13.09
CA GLN A 206 1.48 6.14 -14.08
C GLN A 206 2.80 6.44 -14.81
N GLY A 207 3.88 5.71 -14.50
CA GLY A 207 5.21 5.89 -15.12
C GLY A 207 6.38 5.84 -14.13
N ILE A 208 7.56 6.28 -14.60
CA ILE A 208 8.78 6.38 -13.79
C ILE A 208 8.68 7.65 -12.93
N CYS A 209 8.62 7.48 -11.61
CA CYS A 209 8.57 8.58 -10.64
C CYS A 209 9.60 8.38 -9.52
N PHE A 210 10.10 9.48 -8.97
CA PHE A 210 11.04 9.47 -7.87
C PHE A 210 10.53 10.36 -6.73
N TYR A 211 9.85 9.75 -5.76
CA TYR A 211 9.34 10.45 -4.58
C TYR A 211 10.39 10.50 -3.47
N PHE A 212 10.71 11.70 -2.99
CA PHE A 212 11.66 11.95 -1.89
C PHE A 212 11.14 12.90 -0.82
N GLY A 213 9.84 13.22 -0.79
CA GLY A 213 9.25 14.17 0.15
C GLY A 213 9.34 15.64 -0.26
N GLU A 214 9.53 15.93 -1.55
CA GLU A 214 9.46 17.25 -2.21
C GLU A 214 10.43 18.33 -1.72
N LEU A 215 11.06 18.17 -0.56
CA LEU A 215 11.91 19.17 0.09
C LEU A 215 13.40 18.88 -0.16
N PRO A 216 14.27 19.91 -0.23
CA PRO A 216 15.72 19.74 -0.37
C PRO A 216 16.35 18.90 0.74
N LEU A 217 15.96 19.14 2.00
CA LEU A 217 16.45 18.35 3.14
C LEU A 217 16.04 16.87 3.02
N SER A 218 14.80 16.62 2.60
CA SER A 218 14.30 15.27 2.41
C SER A 218 15.03 14.57 1.26
N LEU A 219 15.28 15.28 0.15
CA LEU A 219 16.11 14.78 -0.94
C LEU A 219 17.52 14.40 -0.47
N ALA A 220 18.21 15.29 0.24
CA ALA A 220 19.57 15.03 0.73
C ALA A 220 19.66 13.81 1.67
N ALA A 221 18.67 13.66 2.55
CA ALA A 221 18.55 12.47 3.41
C ALA A 221 18.33 11.20 2.58
N CYS A 222 17.44 11.27 1.59
CA CYS A 222 17.07 10.16 0.72
C CYS A 222 18.20 9.73 -0.23
N THR A 223 19.04 10.67 -0.68
CA THR A 223 20.21 10.41 -1.53
C THR A 223 21.48 10.07 -0.73
N ARG A 224 21.37 9.99 0.60
CA ARG A 224 22.41 9.55 1.54
C ARG A 224 23.61 10.51 1.66
N GLN A 225 23.35 11.81 1.62
CA GLN A 225 24.40 12.85 1.66
C GLN A 225 24.51 13.45 3.07
N TRP A 226 25.31 12.81 3.93
CA TRP A 226 25.49 13.19 5.34
C TRP A 226 26.04 14.60 5.53
N ASP A 227 26.99 14.96 4.67
CA ASP A 227 27.67 16.26 4.62
C ASP A 227 26.73 17.41 4.25
N ILE A 228 25.81 17.16 3.32
CA ILE A 228 24.80 18.14 2.94
C ILE A 228 23.70 18.21 4.01
N VAL A 229 23.26 17.07 4.56
CA VAL A 229 22.28 17.06 5.66
C VAL A 229 22.81 17.81 6.89
N SER A 230 24.06 17.57 7.29
CA SER A 230 24.68 18.29 8.41
C SER A 230 24.78 19.78 8.12
N TYR A 231 25.23 20.16 6.92
CA TYR A 231 25.32 21.57 6.52
C TYR A 231 23.96 22.28 6.54
N LEU A 232 22.91 21.66 5.99
CA LEU A 232 21.56 22.24 5.96
C LEU A 232 20.94 22.39 7.36
N LEU A 233 21.32 21.56 8.33
CA LEU A 233 20.77 21.56 9.68
C LEU A 233 21.60 22.37 10.69
N GLU A 234 22.92 22.39 10.55
CA GLU A 234 23.87 22.98 11.50
C GLU A 234 24.35 24.39 11.09
N ASN A 235 23.80 24.97 10.01
CA ASN A 235 24.20 26.28 9.51
C ASN A 235 24.16 27.34 10.64
N PRO A 236 25.21 28.16 10.87
CA PRO A 236 25.23 29.14 11.95
C PRO A 236 24.03 30.10 11.95
N ASP A 237 23.57 30.53 10.77
CA ASP A 237 22.44 31.46 10.63
C ASP A 237 21.09 30.73 10.84
N PRO A 238 20.29 31.08 11.87
CA PRO A 238 19.04 30.39 12.17
C PRO A 238 17.99 30.54 11.05
N ASP A 239 18.00 31.67 10.33
CA ASP A 239 17.11 31.91 9.19
C ASP A 239 17.49 31.08 7.95
N ARG A 240 18.70 30.51 7.94
CA ARG A 240 19.23 29.64 6.86
C ARG A 240 19.37 28.18 7.31
N ARG A 241 18.65 27.78 8.36
CA ARG A 241 18.53 26.38 8.79
C ARG A 241 17.30 25.73 8.20
N ALA A 242 17.46 24.51 7.70
CA ALA A 242 16.32 23.71 7.29
C ALA A 242 15.50 23.27 8.52
N CYS A 243 14.21 23.56 8.52
CA CYS A 243 13.27 23.04 9.52
C CYS A 243 13.02 21.54 9.35
N LEU A 244 13.32 20.74 10.38
CA LEU A 244 13.05 19.29 10.42
C LEU A 244 11.55 18.93 10.43
N GLU A 245 10.72 19.86 10.92
CA GLU A 245 9.25 19.74 10.96
C GLU A 245 8.59 20.12 9.63
N ALA A 246 9.38 20.55 8.64
CA ALA A 246 8.83 20.88 7.34
C ALA A 246 8.15 19.65 6.72
N VAL A 247 6.95 19.90 6.18
CA VAL A 247 6.12 18.88 5.54
C VAL A 247 5.97 19.13 4.05
N ASP A 248 5.81 18.06 3.30
CA ASP A 248 5.46 18.06 1.88
C ASP A 248 3.95 18.32 1.64
N THR A 249 3.50 18.24 0.39
CA THR A 249 2.07 18.36 0.03
C THR A 249 1.15 17.32 0.70
N TRP A 250 1.69 16.15 1.08
CA TRP A 250 0.96 15.05 1.72
C TRP A 250 1.04 15.10 3.27
N GLY A 251 1.72 16.10 3.83
CA GLY A 251 1.99 16.20 5.26
C GLY A 251 3.12 15.28 5.73
N ASN A 252 3.89 14.68 4.83
CA ASN A 252 5.01 13.82 5.16
C ASN A 252 6.24 14.68 5.53
N THR A 253 6.89 14.31 6.62
CA THR A 253 8.20 14.83 7.03
C THR A 253 9.34 14.06 6.38
N VAL A 254 10.60 14.46 6.62
CA VAL A 254 11.78 13.71 6.17
C VAL A 254 11.78 12.24 6.61
N LEU A 255 11.29 11.95 7.83
CA LEU A 255 11.21 10.58 8.35
C LEU A 255 10.20 9.74 7.54
N HIS A 256 9.08 10.33 7.14
CA HIS A 256 8.11 9.65 6.28
C HIS A 256 8.68 9.40 4.88
N ALA A 257 9.42 10.36 4.32
CA ALA A 257 10.08 10.22 3.01
C ALA A 257 11.10 9.07 3.00
N LEU A 258 11.93 8.96 4.05
CA LEU A 258 12.87 7.85 4.23
C LEU A 258 12.16 6.49 4.27
N VAL A 259 11.05 6.39 5.00
CA VAL A 259 10.22 5.17 5.04
C VAL A 259 9.64 4.83 3.66
N MET A 260 9.29 5.84 2.85
CA MET A 260 8.74 5.60 1.51
C MET A 260 9.76 5.08 0.51
N ILE A 261 11.03 5.52 0.60
CA ILE A 261 12.11 5.12 -0.30
C ILE A 261 12.76 3.80 0.12
N ALA A 262 12.68 3.45 1.40
CA ALA A 262 13.14 2.15 1.86
C ALA A 262 12.53 1.03 1.02
N ASP A 263 13.35 0.08 0.61
CA ASP A 263 12.93 -1.17 -0.01
C ASP A 263 13.24 -2.34 0.96
N ASP A 264 12.88 -3.56 0.56
CA ASP A 264 13.19 -4.75 1.36
C ASP A 264 14.66 -5.22 1.16
N SER A 265 15.51 -4.44 0.47
CA SER A 265 16.94 -4.75 0.33
C SER A 265 17.68 -4.42 1.63
N VAL A 266 18.52 -5.36 2.07
CA VAL A 266 19.28 -5.24 3.33
C VAL A 266 20.21 -4.02 3.29
N GLU A 267 20.89 -3.78 2.16
CA GLU A 267 21.85 -2.69 2.03
C GLU A 267 21.20 -1.31 2.08
N ASN A 268 20.11 -1.13 1.33
CA ASN A 268 19.36 0.12 1.33
C ASN A 268 18.71 0.35 2.69
N SER A 269 18.09 -0.69 3.27
CA SER A 269 17.48 -0.61 4.60
C SER A 269 18.49 -0.23 5.69
N ALA A 270 19.69 -0.83 5.70
CA ALA A 270 20.73 -0.48 6.67
C ALA A 270 21.16 0.99 6.57
N GLN A 271 21.26 1.51 5.35
CA GLN A 271 21.63 2.91 5.10
C GLN A 271 20.50 3.88 5.42
N VAL A 272 19.25 3.50 5.16
CA VAL A 272 18.07 4.29 5.58
C VAL A 272 17.97 4.31 7.10
N ASN A 273 18.20 3.19 7.76
CA ASN A 273 18.17 3.08 9.22
C ASN A 273 19.23 3.97 9.89
N SER A 274 20.47 3.98 9.36
CA SER A 274 21.50 4.85 9.89
C SER A 274 21.19 6.34 9.67
N MET A 275 20.65 6.70 8.50
CA MET A 275 20.24 8.09 8.21
C MET A 275 19.07 8.53 9.09
N TYR A 276 18.11 7.63 9.30
CA TYR A 276 16.97 7.83 10.18
C TYR A 276 17.42 8.12 11.62
N ASP A 277 18.35 7.32 12.16
CA ASP A 277 18.89 7.52 13.50
C ASP A 277 19.68 8.82 13.63
N TYR A 278 20.47 9.18 12.61
CA TYR A 278 21.23 10.42 12.58
C TYR A 278 20.34 11.67 12.59
N ILE A 279 19.28 11.68 11.78
CA ILE A 279 18.30 12.79 11.75
C ILE A 279 17.59 12.92 13.10
N LEU A 280 17.27 11.80 13.76
CA LEU A 280 16.68 11.83 15.09
C LEU A 280 17.64 12.40 16.14
N GLN A 281 18.92 11.99 16.12
CA GLN A 281 19.95 12.52 17.03
C GLN A 281 20.15 14.02 16.84
N ILE A 282 20.27 14.50 15.59
CA ILE A 282 20.36 15.93 15.29
C ILE A 282 19.10 16.66 15.74
N GLY A 283 17.92 16.09 15.48
CA GLY A 283 16.65 16.66 15.90
C GLY A 283 16.56 16.87 17.41
N ALA A 284 16.96 15.86 18.20
CA ALA A 284 17.01 15.98 19.66
C ALA A 284 18.02 17.01 20.15
N ARG A 285 19.15 17.17 19.45
CA ARG A 285 20.17 18.18 19.78
C ARG A 285 19.73 19.61 19.44
N LEU A 286 19.09 19.81 18.28
CA LEU A 286 18.67 21.14 17.80
C LEU A 286 17.34 21.61 18.42
N ARG A 287 16.36 20.72 18.56
CA ARG A 287 15.05 20.99 19.16
C ARG A 287 14.63 19.84 20.10
N PRO A 288 15.16 19.83 21.34
CA PRO A 288 14.84 18.79 22.32
C PRO A 288 13.35 18.67 22.68
N SER A 289 12.59 19.75 22.56
CA SER A 289 11.16 19.78 22.92
C SER A 289 10.25 19.07 21.91
N VAL A 290 10.72 18.83 20.68
CA VAL A 290 9.87 18.32 19.60
C VAL A 290 10.13 16.84 19.34
N LYS A 291 9.10 16.02 19.56
CA LYS A 291 9.13 14.58 19.24
C LYS A 291 8.82 14.35 17.76
N LEU A 292 9.86 14.36 16.92
CA LEU A 292 9.74 14.21 15.46
C LEU A 292 8.95 12.96 15.04
N GLU A 293 9.08 11.83 15.76
CA GLU A 293 8.36 10.59 15.44
C GLU A 293 6.85 10.66 15.69
N ASN A 294 6.37 11.63 16.47
CA ASN A 294 4.95 11.78 16.79
C ASN A 294 4.21 12.67 15.78
N ILE A 295 4.93 13.35 14.88
CA ILE A 295 4.32 14.15 13.83
C ILE A 295 3.63 13.20 12.84
N ALA A 296 2.34 13.42 12.62
CA ALA A 296 1.53 12.62 11.71
C ALA A 296 1.32 13.36 10.39
N ASN A 297 1.23 12.59 9.30
CA ASN A 297 0.87 13.14 8.00
C ASN A 297 -0.64 13.45 7.87
N LEU A 298 -1.08 13.93 6.70
CA LEU A 298 -2.51 14.25 6.46
C LEU A 298 -3.44 13.03 6.61
N GLN A 299 -2.91 11.80 6.58
CA GLN A 299 -3.67 10.57 6.82
C GLN A 299 -3.72 10.17 8.30
N GLY A 300 -3.10 10.94 9.19
CA GLY A 300 -2.97 10.62 10.62
C GLY A 300 -1.98 9.49 10.91
N LEU A 301 -1.03 9.25 10.01
CA LEU A 301 0.00 8.21 10.16
C LEU A 301 1.32 8.85 10.59
N THR A 302 1.92 8.33 11.65
CA THR A 302 3.32 8.59 12.03
C THR A 302 4.28 7.78 11.15
N PRO A 303 5.61 8.03 11.17
CA PRO A 303 6.56 7.25 10.37
C PRO A 303 6.48 5.74 10.65
N LEU A 304 6.28 5.34 11.91
CA LEU A 304 6.06 3.95 12.28
C LEU A 304 4.77 3.37 11.67
N LYS A 305 3.65 4.11 11.78
CA LYS A 305 2.36 3.71 11.21
C LYS A 305 2.41 3.64 9.68
N LEU A 306 3.19 4.53 9.04
CA LEU A 306 3.41 4.52 7.60
C LEU A 306 4.24 3.29 7.17
N ALA A 307 5.31 2.97 7.89
CA ALA A 307 6.12 1.77 7.62
C ALA A 307 5.28 0.49 7.72
N ALA A 308 4.40 0.43 8.72
CA ALA A 308 3.43 -0.64 8.90
C ALA A 308 2.42 -0.76 7.74
N LYS A 309 1.92 0.38 7.24
CA LYS A 309 0.92 0.42 6.15
C LYS A 309 1.51 0.05 4.79
N GLU A 310 2.72 0.50 4.49
CA GLU A 310 3.40 0.23 3.21
C GLU A 310 4.11 -1.13 3.20
N GLY A 311 4.28 -1.77 4.36
CA GLY A 311 4.88 -3.10 4.47
C GLY A 311 6.41 -3.11 4.45
N LYS A 312 7.07 -2.04 4.92
CA LYS A 312 8.53 -1.90 4.94
C LYS A 312 9.11 -2.58 6.17
N ILE A 313 9.43 -3.86 6.08
CA ILE A 313 9.72 -4.72 7.24
C ILE A 313 10.98 -4.29 7.98
N GLU A 314 12.08 -4.07 7.27
CA GLU A 314 13.38 -3.81 7.90
C GLU A 314 13.41 -2.46 8.63
N VAL A 315 12.86 -1.40 8.03
CA VAL A 315 12.73 -0.09 8.69
C VAL A 315 11.72 -0.16 9.84
N PHE A 316 10.62 -0.88 9.67
CA PHE A 316 9.65 -1.09 10.75
C PHE A 316 10.28 -1.82 11.95
N LYS A 317 11.04 -2.89 11.68
CA LYS A 317 11.79 -3.66 12.67
C LYS A 317 12.83 -2.78 13.38
N HIS A 318 13.58 -1.99 12.62
CA HIS A 318 14.58 -1.07 13.15
C HIS A 318 13.96 -0.06 14.11
N ILE A 319 12.89 0.64 13.70
CA ILE A 319 12.22 1.63 14.56
C ILE A 319 11.73 0.97 15.84
N LEU A 320 11.12 -0.22 15.76
CA LEU A 320 10.50 -0.91 16.89
C LEU A 320 11.53 -1.48 17.89
N GLN A 321 12.66 -1.97 17.38
CA GLN A 321 13.72 -2.61 18.18
C GLN A 321 14.91 -1.68 18.45
N ARG A 322 14.78 -0.39 18.15
CA ARG A 322 15.86 0.60 18.26
C ARG A 322 16.35 0.73 19.69
N GLU A 323 17.64 0.51 19.88
CA GLU A 323 18.37 0.71 21.13
C GLU A 323 19.48 1.76 20.93
N ILE A 324 19.33 2.93 21.55
CA ILE A 324 20.35 4.00 21.52
C ILE A 324 20.94 4.17 22.91
N SER A 325 22.26 4.09 23.00
CA SER A 325 23.03 4.32 24.23
C SER A 325 23.45 5.79 24.39
N GLY A 326 23.72 6.21 25.63
CA GLY A 326 24.23 7.55 25.94
C GLY A 326 23.15 8.62 26.12
N GLU A 327 23.46 9.85 25.69
CA GLU A 327 22.62 11.05 25.89
C GLU A 327 21.25 10.97 25.19
N TYR A 328 21.17 10.22 24.09
CA TYR A 328 19.97 10.06 23.28
C TYR A 328 19.09 8.87 23.71
N ARG A 329 19.27 8.33 24.93
CA ARG A 329 18.52 7.18 25.46
C ARG A 329 17.01 7.38 25.43
N HIS A 330 16.53 8.60 25.60
CA HIS A 330 15.10 8.94 25.50
C HIS A 330 14.51 8.74 24.09
N LEU A 331 15.30 8.55 23.04
CA LEU A 331 14.80 8.22 21.69
C LEU A 331 14.66 6.71 21.46
N SER A 332 15.17 5.90 22.40
CA SER A 332 15.13 4.45 22.32
C SER A 332 13.70 3.93 22.49
N ARG A 333 13.40 2.80 21.84
CA ARG A 333 12.13 2.07 22.02
C ARG A 333 12.32 0.72 22.68
N LYS A 334 13.52 0.15 22.57
CA LYS A 334 13.97 -1.02 23.30
C LYS A 334 14.89 -0.58 24.43
N PHE A 335 14.65 -1.07 25.64
CA PHE A 335 15.51 -0.83 26.80
C PHE A 335 15.87 -2.16 27.44
N THR A 336 17.13 -2.34 27.75
CA THR A 336 17.59 -3.51 28.50
C THR A 336 17.40 -3.25 29.99
N GLU A 337 16.51 -4.02 30.63
CA GLU A 337 16.19 -3.89 32.06
C GLU A 337 17.27 -4.57 32.90
N TRP A 338 17.58 -5.83 32.59
CA TRP A 338 18.66 -6.58 33.20
C TRP A 338 19.11 -7.74 32.30
N THR A 339 20.36 -8.16 32.50
CA THR A 339 20.98 -9.31 31.84
C THR A 339 21.60 -10.21 32.91
N TYR A 340 21.30 -11.50 32.86
CA TYR A 340 21.90 -12.52 33.71
C TYR A 340 22.36 -13.70 32.86
N GLY A 341 23.67 -13.73 32.58
CA GLY A 341 24.26 -14.71 31.65
C GLY A 341 23.55 -14.65 30.29
N PRO A 342 22.97 -15.76 29.79
CA PRO A 342 22.25 -15.78 28.51
C PRO A 342 20.84 -15.20 28.59
N VAL A 343 20.31 -14.88 29.77
CA VAL A 343 18.95 -14.35 29.93
C VAL A 343 18.98 -12.83 29.93
N GLN A 344 18.26 -12.21 28.98
CA GLN A 344 18.13 -10.76 28.87
C GLN A 344 16.66 -10.40 28.92
N VAL A 345 16.28 -9.45 29.78
CA VAL A 345 14.92 -8.88 29.78
C VAL A 345 14.95 -7.52 29.11
N SER A 346 14.19 -7.40 28.03
CA SER A 346 14.03 -6.17 27.27
C SER A 346 12.65 -5.57 27.49
N LEU A 347 12.59 -4.25 27.62
CA LEU A 347 11.38 -3.44 27.68
C LEU A 347 11.14 -2.80 26.32
N TYR A 348 9.99 -3.05 25.73
CA TYR A 348 9.56 -2.44 24.47
C TYR A 348 8.48 -1.39 24.69
N ASP A 349 8.67 -0.20 24.11
CA ASP A 349 7.67 0.87 24.11
C ASP A 349 6.43 0.51 23.26
N LEU A 350 5.25 0.55 23.88
CA LEU A 350 3.97 0.22 23.25
C LEU A 350 3.23 1.43 22.66
N CYS A 351 3.78 2.64 22.77
CA CYS A 351 3.15 3.85 22.24
C CYS A 351 2.89 3.71 20.73
N SER A 352 1.66 4.01 20.28
CA SER A 352 1.16 3.79 18.90
C SER A 352 1.06 2.34 18.41
N VAL A 353 1.55 1.36 19.19
CA VAL A 353 1.54 -0.06 18.83
C VAL A 353 0.31 -0.77 19.37
N ASP A 354 0.01 -0.58 20.65
CA ASP A 354 -1.10 -1.25 21.32
C ASP A 354 -2.46 -0.81 20.75
N SER A 355 -3.41 -1.74 20.67
CA SER A 355 -4.77 -1.49 20.17
C SER A 355 -5.61 -0.61 21.08
N CYS A 356 -5.15 -0.28 22.29
CA CYS A 356 -5.79 0.71 23.15
C CYS A 356 -5.91 2.08 22.45
N GLU A 357 -4.94 2.43 21.59
CA GLU A 357 -4.96 3.64 20.78
C GLU A 357 -5.75 3.44 19.46
N ASP A 358 -6.38 4.51 18.97
CA ASP A 358 -7.05 4.50 17.68
C ASP A 358 -6.01 4.52 16.52
N ASN A 359 -6.29 3.76 15.46
CA ASN A 359 -5.35 3.53 14.35
C ASN A 359 -3.98 3.06 14.84
N SER A 360 -3.97 2.05 15.72
CA SER A 360 -2.73 1.45 16.20
C SER A 360 -1.99 0.71 15.08
N VAL A 361 -0.69 0.46 15.27
CA VAL A 361 0.10 -0.35 14.34
C VAL A 361 -0.53 -1.73 14.13
N LEU A 362 -1.04 -2.37 15.19
CA LEU A 362 -1.71 -3.66 15.08
C LEU A 362 -2.96 -3.58 14.18
N GLU A 363 -3.79 -2.55 14.34
CA GLU A 363 -4.97 -2.35 13.49
C GLU A 363 -4.58 -2.02 12.03
N ILE A 364 -3.51 -1.26 11.83
CA ILE A 364 -2.99 -0.92 10.50
C ILE A 364 -2.42 -2.16 9.79
N ILE A 365 -1.64 -3.00 10.47
CA ILE A 365 -1.10 -4.23 9.87
C ILE A 365 -2.23 -5.20 9.53
N ALA A 366 -3.23 -5.34 10.41
CA ALA A 366 -4.34 -6.25 10.22
C ALA A 366 -5.30 -5.80 9.10
N PHE A 367 -5.64 -4.51 9.03
CA PHE A 367 -6.72 -4.02 8.16
C PHE A 367 -6.29 -3.00 7.10
N GLY A 368 -5.21 -2.23 7.35
CA GLY A 368 -4.77 -1.14 6.49
C GLY A 368 -3.65 -1.50 5.49
N CYS A 369 -2.85 -2.53 5.80
CA CYS A 369 -1.69 -2.93 5.01
C CYS A 369 -2.10 -3.82 3.82
N LYS A 370 -1.68 -3.38 2.62
CA LYS A 370 -1.92 -4.09 1.34
C LYS A 370 -0.71 -4.90 0.87
N ALA A 371 0.41 -4.81 1.58
CA ALA A 371 1.64 -5.48 1.17
C ALA A 371 1.54 -7.00 1.39
N PRO A 372 2.04 -7.82 0.45
CA PRO A 372 1.97 -9.29 0.56
C PRO A 372 2.75 -9.83 1.76
N ASN A 373 3.79 -9.10 2.19
CA ASN A 373 4.73 -9.45 3.25
C ASN A 373 4.23 -9.07 4.67
N ARG A 374 3.02 -8.51 4.82
CA ARG A 374 2.45 -8.07 6.13
C ARG A 374 2.41 -9.16 7.21
N HIS A 375 2.29 -10.42 6.80
CA HIS A 375 2.25 -11.56 7.73
C HIS A 375 3.59 -11.76 8.46
N LYS A 376 4.72 -11.35 7.84
CA LYS A 376 6.06 -11.38 8.45
C LYS A 376 6.23 -10.27 9.49
N MET A 377 5.53 -9.14 9.35
CA MET A 377 5.59 -8.05 10.33
C MET A 377 5.04 -8.46 11.69
N VAL A 378 3.97 -9.26 11.71
CA VAL A 378 3.33 -9.75 12.94
C VAL A 378 4.25 -10.70 13.72
N THR A 379 5.20 -11.35 13.05
CA THR A 379 6.13 -12.29 13.69
C THR A 379 7.28 -11.60 14.41
N LEU A 380 7.46 -10.29 14.21
CA LEU A 380 8.49 -9.49 14.87
C LEU A 380 8.18 -9.33 16.37
N GLU A 381 9.24 -9.28 17.17
CA GLU A 381 9.20 -8.88 18.58
C GLU A 381 9.12 -7.35 18.65
N PRO A 382 8.25 -6.75 19.50
CA PRO A 382 7.42 -7.33 20.56
C PRO A 382 6.02 -7.81 20.11
N LEU A 383 5.60 -7.54 18.86
CA LEU A 383 4.21 -7.80 18.41
C LEU A 383 3.80 -9.25 18.62
N ASN A 384 4.70 -10.18 18.32
CA ASN A 384 4.48 -11.60 18.46
C ASN A 384 4.09 -11.99 19.91
N LYS A 385 4.87 -11.54 20.90
CA LYS A 385 4.60 -11.83 22.31
C LYS A 385 3.41 -11.06 22.85
N LEU A 386 3.24 -9.80 22.45
CA LEU A 386 2.09 -8.98 22.80
C LEU A 386 0.77 -9.64 22.36
N LEU A 387 0.72 -10.16 21.13
CA LEU A 387 -0.45 -10.88 20.61
C LEU A 387 -0.65 -12.23 21.30
N GLN A 388 0.43 -12.88 21.72
CA GLN A 388 0.35 -14.12 22.50
C GLN A 388 -0.28 -13.87 23.88
N GLU A 389 0.16 -12.84 24.61
CA GLU A 389 -0.41 -12.46 25.92
C GLU A 389 -1.89 -12.08 25.78
N LYS A 390 -2.23 -11.26 24.78
CA LYS A 390 -3.64 -10.89 24.51
C LYS A 390 -4.51 -12.09 24.17
N TRP A 391 -3.97 -13.04 23.41
CA TRP A 391 -4.70 -14.28 23.13
C TRP A 391 -4.96 -15.09 24.39
N GLU A 392 -3.99 -15.22 25.29
CA GLU A 392 -4.16 -15.98 26.54
C GLU A 392 -5.24 -15.38 27.43
N SER A 393 -5.36 -14.05 27.49
CA SER A 393 -6.48 -13.37 28.16
C SER A 393 -7.83 -13.62 27.45
N LEU A 394 -7.85 -13.67 26.12
CA LEU A 394 -9.07 -13.77 25.33
C LEU A 394 -9.51 -15.21 24.99
N VAL A 395 -8.66 -16.22 25.22
CA VAL A 395 -8.91 -17.61 24.78
C VAL A 395 -10.19 -18.18 25.38
N THR A 396 -10.52 -17.83 26.62
CA THR A 396 -11.75 -18.28 27.29
C THR A 396 -13.00 -17.81 26.54
N ARG A 397 -12.98 -16.58 26.02
CA ARG A 397 -14.08 -16.05 25.20
C ARG A 397 -14.13 -16.70 23.83
N PHE A 398 -12.97 -16.97 23.23
CA PHE A 398 -12.92 -17.69 21.95
C PHE A 398 -13.55 -19.08 22.08
N ARG A 399 -13.22 -19.80 23.17
CA ARG A 399 -13.83 -21.10 23.49
C ARG A 399 -15.33 -20.98 23.75
N PHE A 400 -15.77 -19.95 24.47
CA PHE A 400 -17.21 -19.69 24.67
C PHE A 400 -17.93 -19.44 23.34
N ASN A 401 -17.37 -18.64 22.45
CA ASN A 401 -17.91 -18.40 21.10
C ASN A 401 -18.00 -19.71 20.30
N LEU A 402 -16.94 -20.51 20.29
CA LEU A 402 -16.92 -21.82 19.63
C LEU A 402 -18.04 -22.73 20.15
N VAL A 403 -18.19 -22.87 21.47
CA VAL A 403 -19.25 -23.71 22.07
C VAL A 403 -20.64 -23.16 21.73
N SER A 404 -20.83 -21.84 21.80
CA SER A 404 -22.11 -21.21 21.47
C SER A 404 -22.51 -21.41 20.00
N TYR A 405 -21.55 -21.29 19.07
CA TYR A 405 -21.79 -21.52 17.65
C TYR A 405 -22.03 -23.00 17.34
N PHE A 406 -21.28 -23.90 17.98
CA PHE A 406 -21.49 -25.34 17.86
C PHE A 406 -22.88 -25.74 18.35
N LEU A 407 -23.33 -25.20 19.49
CA LEU A 407 -24.69 -25.43 20.00
C LEU A 407 -25.76 -24.89 19.04
N TYR A 408 -25.55 -23.70 18.47
CA TYR A 408 -26.43 -23.15 17.43
C TYR A 408 -26.53 -24.10 16.24
N MET A 409 -25.41 -24.67 15.77
CA MET A 409 -25.40 -25.62 14.66
C MET A 409 -26.07 -26.96 15.00
N LEU A 410 -25.94 -27.45 16.24
CA LEU A 410 -26.66 -28.65 16.69
C LEU A 410 -28.18 -28.43 16.69
N ILE A 411 -28.64 -27.28 17.21
CA ILE A 411 -30.07 -26.92 17.19
C ILE A 411 -30.56 -26.77 15.75
N PHE A 412 -29.78 -26.10 14.89
CA PHE A 412 -30.12 -25.95 13.48
C PHE A 412 -30.26 -27.33 12.79
N THR A 413 -29.30 -28.23 13.02
CA THR A 413 -29.36 -29.60 12.48
C THR A 413 -30.58 -30.37 12.99
N ALA A 414 -30.89 -30.29 14.29
CA ALA A 414 -32.03 -30.96 14.88
C ALA A 414 -33.37 -30.47 14.29
N VAL A 415 -33.53 -29.16 14.12
CA VAL A 415 -34.72 -28.56 13.50
C VAL A 415 -34.88 -29.03 12.05
N THR A 416 -33.80 -29.02 11.27
CA THR A 416 -33.85 -29.49 9.86
C THR A 416 -34.13 -30.98 9.74
N TYR A 417 -33.64 -31.79 10.68
CA TYR A 417 -33.84 -33.25 10.67
C TYR A 417 -35.27 -33.64 11.08
N HIS A 418 -35.83 -32.96 12.09
CA HIS A 418 -37.18 -33.22 12.57
C HIS A 418 -38.27 -32.50 11.76
N GLN A 419 -37.89 -31.80 10.68
CA GLN A 419 -38.83 -31.17 9.75
C GLN A 419 -39.73 -32.25 9.14
N PRO A 420 -41.06 -32.20 9.30
CA PRO A 420 -41.95 -33.15 8.67
C PRO A 420 -41.89 -32.96 7.14
N VAL A 421 -41.59 -34.04 6.42
CA VAL A 421 -41.51 -34.05 4.95
C VAL A 421 -42.90 -33.74 4.39
N LEU A 422 -43.01 -32.54 3.79
CA LEU A 422 -44.06 -31.95 2.95
C LEU A 422 -45.46 -32.62 2.92
N GLY A 423 -46.48 -31.84 3.29
CA GLY A 423 -47.86 -32.08 2.83
C GLY A 423 -48.98 -31.54 3.72
N LYS A 424 -48.69 -31.08 4.94
CA LYS A 424 -49.70 -30.49 5.85
C LYS A 424 -49.15 -29.24 6.51
N ASN A 425 -49.97 -28.18 6.48
CA ASN A 425 -49.81 -26.86 7.07
C ASN A 425 -48.73 -26.80 8.16
N ILE A 426 -47.71 -25.97 7.92
CA ILE A 426 -46.54 -25.77 8.79
C ILE A 426 -46.95 -25.20 10.16
N ILE A 427 -48.14 -24.61 10.26
CA ILE A 427 -48.79 -24.25 11.52
C ILE A 427 -49.93 -25.26 11.79
N PRO A 428 -49.66 -26.47 12.31
CA PRO A 428 -50.74 -27.24 12.91
C PRO A 428 -51.15 -26.50 14.18
N LEU A 429 -52.32 -25.85 14.15
CA LEU A 429 -52.98 -25.18 15.28
C LEU A 429 -53.23 -26.11 16.50
N LYS A 430 -52.85 -27.39 16.40
CA LYS A 430 -52.85 -28.35 17.51
C LYS A 430 -51.53 -28.29 18.26
N ALA A 431 -51.61 -27.75 19.48
CA ALA A 431 -50.53 -27.69 20.46
C ALA A 431 -50.13 -29.09 20.94
N THR A 432 -49.36 -29.82 20.12
CA THR A 432 -48.61 -31.00 20.56
C THR A 432 -47.22 -30.54 20.99
N VAL A 433 -46.70 -31.06 22.12
CA VAL A 433 -45.41 -30.64 22.71
C VAL A 433 -44.27 -30.60 21.67
N GLY A 434 -44.22 -31.54 20.73
CA GLY A 434 -43.23 -31.56 19.66
C GLY A 434 -43.33 -30.40 18.65
N ASN A 435 -44.54 -29.95 18.30
CA ASN A 435 -44.73 -28.85 17.34
C ASN A 435 -44.34 -27.50 17.96
N SER A 436 -44.61 -27.30 19.25
CA SER A 436 -44.16 -26.11 19.98
C SER A 436 -42.64 -26.05 20.09
N MET A 437 -41.97 -27.19 20.27
CA MET A 437 -40.51 -27.29 20.31
C MET A 437 -39.88 -26.98 18.94
N LEU A 438 -40.46 -27.49 17.84
CA LEU A 438 -39.99 -27.20 16.49
C LEU A 438 -40.15 -25.71 16.14
N LEU A 439 -41.30 -25.12 16.47
CA LEU A 439 -41.54 -23.68 16.28
C LEU A 439 -40.53 -22.84 17.08
N MET A 440 -40.26 -23.22 18.32
CA MET A 440 -39.23 -22.57 19.14
C MET A 440 -37.84 -22.68 18.49
N GLY A 441 -37.53 -23.82 17.88
CA GLY A 441 -36.31 -24.02 17.10
C GLY A 441 -36.19 -23.09 15.89
N HIS A 442 -37.25 -22.93 15.09
CA HIS A 442 -37.29 -21.98 13.96
C HIS A 442 -37.09 -20.53 14.41
N ILE A 443 -37.74 -20.14 15.52
CA ILE A 443 -37.57 -18.81 16.12
C ILE A 443 -36.11 -18.61 16.56
N PHE A 444 -35.49 -19.60 17.20
CA PHE A 444 -34.10 -19.55 17.60
C PHE A 444 -33.13 -19.42 16.41
N ILE A 445 -33.36 -20.17 15.33
CA ILE A 445 -32.56 -20.08 14.10
C ILE A 445 -32.70 -18.70 13.46
N LEU A 446 -33.91 -18.14 13.42
CA LEU A 446 -34.14 -16.79 12.89
C LEU A 446 -33.37 -15.73 13.70
N PHE A 447 -33.49 -15.74 15.03
CA PHE A 447 -32.77 -14.81 15.89
C PHE A 447 -31.24 -14.98 15.76
N GLY A 448 -30.74 -16.21 15.73
CA GLY A 448 -29.33 -16.49 15.51
C GLY A 448 -28.83 -16.00 14.15
N GLY A 449 -29.60 -16.24 13.08
CA GLY A 449 -29.31 -15.76 11.73
C GLY A 449 -29.26 -14.23 11.65
N ILE A 450 -30.24 -13.55 12.26
CA ILE A 450 -30.26 -12.07 12.34
C ILE A 450 -29.06 -11.54 13.13
N TYR A 451 -28.73 -12.16 14.27
CA TYR A 451 -27.57 -11.77 15.08
C TYR A 451 -26.26 -11.90 14.30
N LEU A 452 -26.05 -13.02 13.61
CA LEU A 452 -24.87 -13.23 12.76
C LEU A 452 -24.84 -12.24 11.59
N PHE A 453 -25.98 -12.00 10.94
CA PHE A 453 -26.10 -11.08 9.81
C PHE A 453 -25.71 -9.65 10.21
N PHE A 454 -26.26 -9.13 11.31
CA PHE A 454 -25.95 -7.79 11.79
C PHE A 454 -24.51 -7.68 12.31
N GLY A 455 -23.99 -8.71 12.98
CA GLY A 455 -22.60 -8.78 13.40
C GLY A 455 -21.64 -8.64 12.21
N GLN A 456 -21.91 -9.38 11.14
CA GLN A 456 -21.11 -9.35 9.90
C GLN A 456 -21.31 -8.07 9.09
N LEU A 457 -22.53 -7.52 9.03
CA LEU A 457 -22.77 -6.26 8.35
C LEU A 457 -21.99 -5.11 9.01
N GLN A 458 -21.98 -5.07 10.34
CA GLN A 458 -21.18 -4.10 11.09
C GLN A 458 -19.68 -4.30 10.85
N TYR A 459 -19.23 -5.55 10.76
CA TYR A 459 -17.86 -5.88 10.43
C TYR A 459 -17.40 -5.28 9.10
N PHE A 460 -18.16 -5.53 8.03
CA PHE A 460 -17.86 -5.00 6.70
C PHE A 460 -18.01 -3.48 6.62
N TRP A 461 -19.01 -2.91 7.30
CA TRP A 461 -19.20 -1.46 7.38
C TRP A 461 -17.97 -0.77 7.99
N ARG A 462 -17.46 -1.31 9.10
CA ARG A 462 -16.26 -0.78 9.78
C ARG A 462 -14.99 -0.91 8.95
N ARG A 463 -14.87 -1.99 8.18
CA ARG A 463 -13.74 -2.21 7.25
C ARG A 463 -13.82 -1.37 5.97
N ARG A 464 -14.77 -0.42 5.88
CA ARG A 464 -14.92 0.53 4.76
C ARG A 464 -14.99 -0.18 3.40
N LEU A 465 -16.01 -1.02 3.16
CA LEU A 465 -16.46 -1.52 1.83
C LEU A 465 -15.37 -1.89 0.79
N PHE A 466 -14.16 -2.28 1.23
CA PHE A 466 -13.06 -2.62 0.34
C PHE A 466 -13.08 -4.14 0.07
N ILE A 467 -14.17 -4.56 -0.56
CA ILE A 467 -14.53 -5.97 -0.82
C ILE A 467 -13.45 -6.68 -1.67
N TRP A 468 -12.78 -5.95 -2.57
CA TRP A 468 -11.86 -6.53 -3.56
C TRP A 468 -10.59 -7.13 -2.98
N THR A 469 -9.90 -6.50 -2.01
CA THR A 469 -8.74 -7.15 -1.37
C THR A 469 -9.15 -8.04 -0.20
N SER A 470 -10.34 -7.85 0.37
CA SER A 470 -10.84 -8.67 1.47
C SER A 470 -11.27 -10.08 1.03
N PHE A 471 -11.55 -10.30 -0.26
CA PHE A 471 -12.02 -11.58 -0.78
C PHE A 471 -11.00 -12.71 -0.59
N VAL A 472 -9.71 -12.43 -0.78
CA VAL A 472 -8.64 -13.43 -0.61
C VAL A 472 -8.33 -13.67 0.87
N ASP A 473 -8.36 -12.63 1.69
CA ASP A 473 -7.89 -12.68 3.07
C ASP A 473 -8.97 -13.06 4.09
N SER A 474 -10.25 -12.75 3.83
CA SER A 474 -11.37 -12.88 4.78
C SER A 474 -12.54 -13.68 4.22
N TYR A 475 -12.26 -14.78 3.50
CA TYR A 475 -13.29 -15.62 2.88
C TYR A 475 -14.29 -16.21 3.89
N PHE A 476 -13.85 -16.64 5.08
CA PHE A 476 -14.75 -17.18 6.10
C PHE A 476 -15.79 -16.15 6.55
N GLU A 477 -15.45 -14.87 6.61
CA GLU A 477 -16.41 -13.82 6.99
C GLU A 477 -17.48 -13.63 5.90
N ILE A 478 -17.08 -13.80 4.63
CA ILE A 478 -18.00 -13.83 3.50
C ILE A 478 -18.89 -15.08 3.60
N LEU A 479 -18.33 -16.26 3.93
CA LEU A 479 -19.12 -17.49 4.10
C LEU A 479 -20.09 -17.40 5.29
N ILE A 480 -19.71 -16.76 6.39
CA ILE A 480 -20.61 -16.51 7.53
C ILE A 480 -21.71 -15.52 7.14
N LEU A 481 -21.39 -14.45 6.39
CA LEU A 481 -22.39 -13.54 5.86
C LEU A 481 -23.38 -14.25 4.92
N MET A 482 -22.88 -15.10 4.01
CA MET A 482 -23.70 -15.90 3.09
C MET A 482 -24.58 -16.91 3.83
N GLN A 483 -24.05 -17.57 4.86
CA GLN A 483 -24.82 -18.48 5.71
C GLN A 483 -25.93 -17.74 6.47
N ALA A 484 -25.62 -16.57 7.04
CA ALA A 484 -26.59 -15.77 7.79
C ALA A 484 -27.71 -15.26 6.86
N LEU A 485 -27.35 -14.73 5.68
CA LEU A 485 -28.31 -14.28 4.68
C LEU A 485 -29.23 -15.40 4.20
N THR A 486 -28.66 -16.55 3.83
CA THR A 486 -29.45 -17.71 3.35
C THR A 486 -30.32 -18.30 4.46
N SER A 487 -29.87 -18.29 5.73
CA SER A 487 -30.68 -18.71 6.88
C SER A 487 -31.91 -17.80 7.06
N VAL A 488 -31.71 -16.48 7.04
CA VAL A 488 -32.81 -15.51 7.18
C VAL A 488 -33.80 -15.63 6.02
N VAL A 489 -33.29 -15.72 4.78
CA VAL A 489 -34.14 -15.93 3.59
C VAL A 489 -34.92 -17.23 3.70
N ALA A 490 -34.30 -18.34 4.12
CA ALA A 490 -34.98 -19.62 4.30
C ALA A 490 -36.12 -19.52 5.32
N GLN A 491 -35.92 -18.82 6.44
CA GLN A 491 -36.99 -18.64 7.44
C GLN A 491 -38.11 -17.74 6.92
N VAL A 492 -37.79 -16.66 6.19
CA VAL A 492 -38.82 -15.79 5.55
C VAL A 492 -39.64 -16.59 4.54
N LEU A 493 -39.00 -17.42 3.71
CA LEU A 493 -39.69 -18.30 2.77
C LEU A 493 -40.51 -19.38 3.46
N CYS A 494 -40.05 -19.86 4.63
CA CYS A 494 -40.80 -20.76 5.49
C CYS A 494 -42.10 -20.10 6.00
N PHE A 495 -42.03 -18.82 6.42
CA PHE A 495 -43.22 -18.05 6.82
C PHE A 495 -44.18 -17.76 5.65
N LEU A 496 -43.66 -17.63 4.43
CA LEU A 496 -44.45 -17.43 3.20
C LEU A 496 -44.97 -18.73 2.58
N GLU A 497 -44.75 -19.88 3.22
CA GLU A 497 -45.17 -21.21 2.77
C GLU A 497 -44.69 -21.59 1.36
N LEU A 498 -43.54 -21.06 0.93
CA LEU A 498 -42.97 -21.33 -0.39
C LEU A 498 -42.13 -22.60 -0.38
N SER A 499 -42.43 -23.58 -1.25
CA SER A 499 -41.72 -24.88 -1.34
C SER A 499 -40.19 -24.78 -1.53
N LEU A 500 -39.69 -23.63 -1.98
CA LEU A 500 -38.27 -23.33 -2.15
C LEU A 500 -37.50 -23.11 -0.84
N TYR A 501 -38.16 -23.07 0.33
CA TYR A 501 -37.47 -22.84 1.60
C TYR A 501 -36.52 -23.99 1.97
N LEU A 502 -36.88 -25.25 1.68
CA LEU A 502 -36.14 -26.43 2.15
C LEU A 502 -34.74 -26.54 1.52
N PRO A 503 -34.55 -26.40 0.19
CA PRO A 503 -33.22 -26.38 -0.41
C PRO A 503 -32.32 -25.26 0.13
N ILE A 504 -32.87 -24.05 0.33
CA ILE A 504 -32.11 -22.89 0.84
C ILE A 504 -31.73 -23.12 2.31
N LEU A 505 -32.61 -23.73 3.10
CA LEU A 505 -32.35 -24.09 4.49
C LEU A 505 -31.21 -25.13 4.61
N VAL A 506 -31.25 -26.19 3.80
CA VAL A 506 -30.20 -27.22 3.75
C VAL A 506 -28.88 -26.63 3.27
N PHE A 507 -28.91 -25.76 2.26
CA PHE A 507 -27.72 -25.05 1.80
C PHE A 507 -27.08 -24.20 2.92
N SER A 508 -27.90 -23.46 3.67
CA SER A 508 -27.43 -22.70 4.84
C SER A 508 -26.86 -23.60 5.94
N LEU A 509 -27.45 -24.77 6.16
CA LEU A 509 -26.95 -25.76 7.12
C LEU A 509 -25.56 -26.28 6.74
N VAL A 510 -25.36 -26.66 5.48
CA VAL A 510 -24.06 -27.13 4.96
C VAL A 510 -23.01 -26.03 5.10
N LEU A 511 -23.34 -24.80 4.70
CA LEU A 511 -22.45 -23.64 4.90
C LEU A 511 -22.12 -23.43 6.38
N GLY A 512 -23.09 -23.59 7.28
CA GLY A 512 -22.89 -23.45 8.73
C GLY A 512 -21.90 -24.45 9.31
N TRP A 513 -21.94 -25.71 8.86
CA TRP A 513 -20.96 -26.73 9.26
C TRP A 513 -19.57 -26.46 8.68
N ILE A 514 -19.47 -26.02 7.42
CA ILE A 514 -18.20 -25.59 6.82
C ILE A 514 -17.61 -24.40 7.60
N ASN A 515 -18.45 -23.46 8.03
CA ASN A 515 -18.05 -22.30 8.82
C ASN A 515 -17.50 -22.68 10.21
N LEU A 516 -17.75 -23.88 10.72
CA LEU A 516 -17.12 -24.36 11.95
C LEU A 516 -15.58 -24.42 11.81
N LEU A 517 -15.07 -24.62 10.59
CA LEU A 517 -13.64 -24.60 10.29
C LEU A 517 -12.98 -23.25 10.64
N TYR A 518 -13.73 -22.14 10.68
CA TYR A 518 -13.22 -20.85 11.14
C TYR A 518 -12.61 -20.94 12.54
N TYR A 519 -13.26 -21.65 13.46
CA TYR A 519 -12.82 -21.75 14.85
C TYR A 519 -11.59 -22.64 15.03
N THR A 520 -11.19 -23.42 14.02
CA THR A 520 -9.95 -24.22 14.07
C THR A 520 -8.69 -23.34 14.15
N ARG A 521 -8.80 -22.06 13.77
CA ARG A 521 -7.73 -21.05 13.87
C ARG A 521 -7.19 -20.86 15.29
N GLY A 522 -7.99 -21.14 16.32
CA GLY A 522 -7.58 -21.02 17.72
C GLY A 522 -6.55 -22.07 18.16
N PHE A 523 -6.42 -23.17 17.42
CA PHE A 523 -5.43 -24.22 17.68
C PHE A 523 -4.28 -24.11 16.70
N GLN A 524 -3.04 -24.22 17.18
CA GLN A 524 -1.86 -24.04 16.33
C GLN A 524 -1.74 -25.09 15.23
N GLN A 525 -1.85 -26.37 15.56
CA GLN A 525 -1.69 -27.45 14.58
C GLN A 525 -2.81 -27.40 13.52
N THR A 526 -4.07 -27.37 13.96
CA THR A 526 -5.23 -27.34 13.05
C THR A 526 -5.33 -26.02 12.27
N GLY A 527 -4.96 -24.90 12.87
CA GLY A 527 -5.00 -23.58 12.24
C GLY A 527 -4.03 -23.45 11.07
N ILE A 528 -2.83 -24.03 11.15
CA ILE A 528 -1.86 -24.07 10.05
C ILE A 528 -2.45 -24.84 8.85
N TYR A 529 -3.03 -26.02 9.10
CA TYR A 529 -3.68 -26.79 8.04
C TYR A 529 -4.90 -26.07 7.45
N SER A 530 -5.69 -25.37 8.26
CA SER A 530 -6.83 -24.57 7.81
C SER A 530 -6.39 -23.47 6.82
N VAL A 531 -5.28 -22.79 7.09
CA VAL A 531 -4.69 -21.78 6.19
C VAL A 531 -4.22 -22.41 4.88
N MET A 532 -3.63 -23.61 4.93
CA MET A 532 -3.22 -24.34 3.72
C MET A 532 -4.43 -24.70 2.86
N ILE A 533 -5.47 -25.28 3.46
CA ILE A 533 -6.72 -25.65 2.78
C ILE A 533 -7.37 -24.42 2.13
N GLN A 534 -7.44 -23.29 2.84
CA GLN A 534 -7.96 -22.02 2.29
C GLN A 534 -7.22 -21.62 1.01
N LYS A 535 -5.88 -21.61 1.05
CA LYS A 535 -5.07 -21.15 -0.09
C LYS A 535 -5.17 -22.09 -1.28
N VAL A 536 -5.12 -23.40 -1.04
CA VAL A 536 -5.23 -24.42 -2.09
C VAL A 536 -6.60 -24.37 -2.76
N ILE A 537 -7.68 -24.31 -1.97
CA ILE A 537 -9.04 -24.24 -2.52
C ILE A 537 -9.25 -22.93 -3.29
N LEU A 538 -8.94 -21.76 -2.73
CA LEU A 538 -9.36 -20.51 -3.37
C LEU A 538 -8.50 -20.17 -4.61
N ARG A 539 -7.18 -20.41 -4.56
CA ARG A 539 -6.27 -20.02 -5.64
C ARG A 539 -6.17 -21.07 -6.74
N ASP A 540 -6.08 -22.34 -6.36
CA ASP A 540 -5.72 -23.39 -7.29
C ASP A 540 -6.95 -24.11 -7.84
N LEU A 541 -7.97 -24.38 -6.99
CA LEU A 541 -9.22 -24.99 -7.45
C LEU A 541 -9.94 -24.10 -8.47
N LEU A 542 -9.90 -22.76 -8.34
CA LEU A 542 -10.59 -21.87 -9.28
C LEU A 542 -10.00 -21.92 -10.69
N ARG A 543 -8.66 -21.88 -10.80
CA ARG A 543 -7.96 -21.99 -12.11
C ARG A 543 -8.22 -23.34 -12.75
N PHE A 544 -8.15 -24.38 -11.93
CA PHE A 544 -8.46 -25.74 -12.30
C PHE A 544 -9.91 -25.87 -12.79
N LEU A 545 -10.88 -25.34 -12.03
CA LEU A 545 -12.30 -25.41 -12.33
C LEU A 545 -12.64 -24.67 -13.64
N LEU A 546 -11.93 -23.58 -13.95
CA LEU A 546 -12.08 -22.87 -15.22
C LEU A 546 -11.67 -23.75 -16.41
N VAL A 547 -10.50 -24.38 -16.35
CA VAL A 547 -10.06 -25.32 -17.40
C VAL A 547 -11.04 -26.48 -17.52
N TYR A 548 -11.41 -27.07 -16.38
CA TYR A 548 -12.39 -28.15 -16.31
C TYR A 548 -13.74 -27.77 -16.95
N PHE A 549 -14.28 -26.58 -16.69
CA PHE A 549 -15.56 -26.14 -17.27
C PHE A 549 -15.50 -25.98 -18.79
N VAL A 550 -14.35 -25.59 -19.36
CA VAL A 550 -14.18 -25.56 -20.83
C VAL A 550 -14.35 -26.96 -21.42
N PHE A 551 -13.74 -27.98 -20.80
CA PHE A 551 -13.91 -29.37 -21.21
C PHE A 551 -15.33 -29.87 -20.95
N LEU A 552 -15.89 -29.63 -19.76
CA LEU A 552 -17.24 -30.05 -19.40
C LEU A 552 -18.28 -29.54 -20.40
N PHE A 553 -18.28 -28.23 -20.68
CA PHE A 553 -19.26 -27.64 -21.58
C PHE A 553 -19.02 -28.00 -23.04
N GLY A 554 -17.77 -28.10 -23.49
CA GLY A 554 -17.44 -28.53 -24.85
C GLY A 554 -17.96 -29.94 -25.15
N PHE A 555 -17.70 -30.89 -24.25
CA PHE A 555 -18.17 -32.27 -24.39
C PHE A 555 -19.67 -32.42 -24.13
N ALA A 556 -20.26 -31.63 -23.22
CA ALA A 556 -21.70 -31.62 -22.98
C ALA A 556 -22.47 -31.18 -24.22
N ILE A 557 -22.04 -30.10 -24.89
CA ILE A 557 -22.67 -29.63 -26.13
C ILE A 557 -22.54 -30.68 -27.24
N ALA A 558 -21.37 -31.32 -27.37
CA ALA A 558 -21.17 -32.39 -28.34
C ALA A 558 -22.12 -33.58 -28.09
N LEU A 559 -22.23 -34.07 -26.84
CA LEU A 559 -23.14 -35.16 -26.49
C LEU A 559 -24.62 -34.80 -26.69
N VAL A 560 -25.02 -33.57 -26.37
CA VAL A 560 -26.40 -33.09 -26.63
C VAL A 560 -26.68 -33.00 -28.12
N SER A 561 -25.71 -32.56 -28.94
CA SER A 561 -25.90 -32.51 -30.38
C SER A 561 -26.11 -33.89 -30.98
N LEU A 562 -25.31 -34.88 -30.56
CA LEU A 562 -25.42 -36.25 -31.05
C LEU A 562 -26.66 -36.99 -30.56
N SER A 563 -27.15 -36.64 -29.36
CA SER A 563 -28.36 -37.25 -28.79
C SER A 563 -29.67 -36.64 -29.28
N ARG A 564 -29.63 -35.48 -29.95
CA ARG A 564 -30.81 -34.85 -30.56
C ARG A 564 -31.17 -35.40 -31.94
N GLU A 565 -30.29 -36.14 -32.60
CA GLU A 565 -30.51 -36.73 -33.92
C GLU A 565 -31.40 -38.01 -33.89
N VAL A 566 -32.28 -38.13 -32.90
CA VAL A 566 -33.26 -39.21 -32.83
C VAL A 566 -34.41 -38.91 -33.80
N PRO A 567 -34.71 -39.77 -34.80
CA PRO A 567 -35.85 -39.57 -35.68
C PRO A 567 -37.19 -39.69 -34.89
N PRO A 568 -38.24 -38.94 -35.24
CA PRO A 568 -39.51 -39.01 -34.52
C PRO A 568 -40.13 -40.41 -34.60
N PRO A 569 -40.81 -40.89 -33.53
CA PRO A 569 -41.41 -42.21 -33.53
C PRO A 569 -42.51 -42.29 -34.59
N THR A 570 -42.43 -43.32 -35.44
CA THR A 570 -43.50 -43.67 -36.38
C THR A 570 -44.72 -44.10 -35.59
N PHE A 571 -45.86 -43.46 -35.87
CA PHE A 571 -47.17 -43.73 -35.27
C PHE A 571 -47.48 -45.22 -35.20
N SER A 572 -47.61 -45.77 -34.00
CA SER A 572 -48.56 -46.85 -33.73
C SER A 572 -49.10 -46.74 -32.31
N ASN A 573 -50.42 -46.80 -32.21
CA ASN A 573 -51.18 -46.61 -30.99
C ASN A 573 -51.04 -47.85 -30.10
N GLN A 574 -50.51 -47.72 -28.88
CA GLN A 574 -51.10 -48.24 -27.63
C GLN A 574 -50.15 -48.13 -26.43
N SER A 575 -50.73 -47.72 -25.30
CA SER A 575 -50.27 -47.77 -23.91
C SER A 575 -49.16 -46.80 -23.45
N LEU A 576 -49.54 -46.03 -22.43
CA LEU A 576 -48.72 -45.17 -21.57
C LEU A 576 -47.66 -45.99 -20.82
N VAL A 577 -46.59 -46.36 -21.51
CA VAL A 577 -45.31 -46.64 -20.86
C VAL A 577 -44.52 -45.33 -20.95
N GLU A 578 -44.01 -44.88 -19.81
CA GLU A 578 -43.17 -43.69 -19.69
C GLU A 578 -42.20 -43.62 -20.87
N ALA A 579 -42.34 -42.59 -21.70
CA ALA A 579 -41.34 -42.30 -22.71
C ALA A 579 -40.02 -42.10 -21.97
N ASP A 580 -39.12 -43.07 -22.06
CA ASP A 580 -37.75 -42.96 -21.57
C ASP A 580 -37.22 -41.61 -22.06
N LYS A 581 -37.01 -40.69 -21.12
CA LYS A 581 -36.45 -39.38 -21.43
C LYS A 581 -35.11 -39.64 -22.10
N ALA A 582 -34.88 -39.02 -23.26
CA ALA A 582 -33.57 -39.09 -23.89
C ALA A 582 -32.51 -38.71 -22.83
N PRO A 583 -31.49 -39.56 -22.61
CA PRO A 583 -30.55 -39.45 -21.48
C PRO A 583 -29.74 -38.16 -21.45
N TYR A 584 -29.75 -37.43 -22.56
CA TYR A 584 -29.07 -36.15 -22.75
C TYR A 584 -30.02 -35.10 -23.36
N GLY A 585 -31.28 -35.06 -22.88
CA GLY A 585 -32.33 -34.19 -23.41
C GLY A 585 -32.02 -32.69 -23.36
N GLY A 586 -31.13 -32.25 -22.47
CA GLY A 586 -30.69 -30.86 -22.34
C GLY A 586 -29.23 -30.68 -21.94
N PHE A 587 -28.68 -29.49 -22.23
CA PHE A 587 -27.29 -29.11 -21.91
C PHE A 587 -26.95 -29.25 -20.42
N VAL A 588 -27.86 -28.86 -19.53
CA VAL A 588 -27.65 -28.96 -18.07
C VAL A 588 -27.63 -30.41 -17.61
N GLU A 589 -28.53 -31.23 -18.13
CA GLU A 589 -28.63 -32.66 -17.81
C GLU A 589 -27.40 -33.42 -18.31
N ALA A 590 -26.97 -33.19 -19.55
CA ALA A 590 -25.73 -33.76 -20.07
C ALA A 590 -24.48 -33.28 -19.32
N SER A 591 -24.43 -32.01 -18.93
CA SER A 591 -23.34 -31.49 -18.09
C SER A 591 -23.32 -32.15 -16.71
N LEU A 592 -24.49 -32.43 -16.12
CA LEU A 592 -24.59 -33.13 -14.83
C LEU A 592 -24.17 -34.60 -14.94
N GLU A 593 -24.56 -35.30 -16.00
CA GLU A 593 -24.12 -36.69 -16.24
C GLU A 593 -22.60 -36.77 -16.43
N LEU A 594 -22.03 -35.88 -17.27
CA LEU A 594 -20.58 -35.77 -17.40
C LEU A 594 -19.88 -35.43 -16.09
N PHE A 595 -20.46 -34.54 -15.28
CA PHE A 595 -19.93 -34.21 -13.96
C PHE A 595 -19.94 -35.43 -13.01
N LYS A 596 -21.00 -36.24 -13.01
CA LYS A 596 -21.06 -37.50 -12.24
C LYS A 596 -19.93 -38.45 -12.65
N PHE A 597 -19.63 -38.58 -13.95
CA PHE A 597 -18.50 -39.37 -14.42
C PHE A 597 -17.17 -38.92 -13.82
N THR A 598 -16.94 -37.61 -13.70
CA THR A 598 -15.68 -37.08 -13.17
C THR A 598 -15.48 -37.28 -11.67
N ILE A 599 -16.57 -37.40 -10.91
CA ILE A 599 -16.52 -37.78 -9.48
C ILE A 599 -16.34 -39.30 -9.32
N GLY A 600 -16.64 -40.08 -10.37
CA GLY A 600 -16.65 -41.55 -10.33
C GLY A 600 -18.02 -42.14 -9.99
N MET A 601 -19.09 -41.35 -10.06
CA MET A 601 -20.49 -41.77 -9.85
C MET A 601 -21.23 -42.01 -11.19
N GLY A 602 -20.63 -41.70 -12.33
CA GLY A 602 -21.29 -41.87 -13.63
C GLY A 602 -21.41 -43.34 -14.02
N GLU A 603 -22.62 -43.76 -14.37
CA GLU A 603 -22.89 -45.08 -14.93
C GLU A 603 -22.82 -45.01 -16.45
N LEU A 604 -21.95 -45.85 -17.06
CA LEU A 604 -21.92 -46.09 -18.50
C LEU A 604 -23.15 -46.92 -18.88
N GLU A 605 -24.33 -46.32 -18.84
CA GLU A 605 -25.53 -46.97 -19.35
C GLU A 605 -25.46 -47.03 -20.87
N PHE A 606 -25.47 -48.26 -21.40
CA PHE A 606 -25.48 -48.53 -22.84
C PHE A 606 -26.83 -48.14 -23.43
N HIS A 607 -26.93 -46.91 -23.90
CA HIS A 607 -28.12 -46.40 -24.56
C HIS A 607 -28.22 -46.95 -25.99
N LYS A 608 -28.81 -48.16 -26.13
CA LYS A 608 -29.08 -48.86 -27.40
C LYS A 608 -29.99 -48.08 -28.37
N GLN A 609 -30.43 -46.87 -28.02
CA GLN A 609 -31.40 -46.05 -28.76
C GLN A 609 -30.75 -44.96 -29.64
N LEU A 610 -29.42 -44.82 -29.64
CA LEU A 610 -28.70 -43.76 -30.38
C LEU A 610 -28.05 -44.30 -31.67
N GLN A 611 -28.23 -43.60 -32.81
CA GLN A 611 -27.73 -44.05 -34.12
C GLN A 611 -26.19 -44.13 -34.21
N PHE A 612 -25.47 -43.30 -33.45
CA PHE A 612 -24.01 -43.22 -33.43
C PHE A 612 -23.40 -43.74 -32.12
N GLU A 613 -23.86 -44.91 -31.65
CA GLU A 613 -23.43 -45.53 -30.38
C GLU A 613 -21.90 -45.58 -30.23
N GLY A 614 -21.18 -46.04 -31.25
CA GLY A 614 -19.72 -46.16 -31.20
C GLY A 614 -19.00 -44.82 -31.06
N PHE A 615 -19.52 -43.75 -31.67
CA PHE A 615 -18.91 -42.43 -31.59
C PHE A 615 -19.18 -41.75 -30.24
N ILE A 616 -20.38 -41.94 -29.68
CA ILE A 616 -20.73 -41.45 -28.34
C ILE A 616 -19.86 -42.12 -27.27
N MET A 617 -19.68 -43.45 -27.37
CA MET A 617 -18.78 -44.19 -26.48
C MET A 617 -17.33 -43.74 -26.59
N PHE A 618 -16.84 -43.52 -27.81
CA PHE A 618 -15.51 -42.98 -28.03
C PHE A 618 -15.36 -41.59 -27.41
N LEU A 619 -16.35 -40.70 -27.60
CA LEU A 619 -16.34 -39.35 -27.07
C LEU A 619 -16.37 -39.32 -25.53
N LEU A 620 -17.17 -40.19 -24.92
CA LEU A 620 -17.25 -40.34 -23.46
C LEU A 620 -15.95 -40.93 -22.88
N LEU A 621 -15.37 -41.94 -23.53
CA LEU A 621 -14.08 -42.51 -23.13
C LEU A 621 -12.95 -41.47 -23.26
N ALA A 622 -12.93 -40.72 -24.37
CA ALA A 622 -11.98 -39.64 -24.57
C ALA A 622 -12.13 -38.55 -23.51
N TYR A 623 -13.37 -38.18 -23.16
CA TYR A 623 -13.65 -37.25 -22.07
C TYR A 623 -13.11 -37.76 -20.74
N VAL A 624 -13.40 -39.01 -20.34
CA VAL A 624 -12.94 -39.58 -19.07
C VAL A 624 -11.42 -39.64 -19.02
N LEU A 625 -10.77 -40.11 -20.08
CA LEU A 625 -9.30 -40.22 -20.15
C LEU A 625 -8.63 -38.85 -20.11
N LEU A 626 -9.09 -37.91 -20.95
CA LEU A 626 -8.52 -36.57 -21.03
C LEU A 626 -8.75 -35.80 -19.73
N THR A 627 -9.96 -35.90 -19.16
CA THR A 627 -10.27 -35.31 -17.87
C THR A 627 -9.40 -35.94 -16.79
N TYR A 628 -9.28 -37.26 -16.67
CA TYR A 628 -8.44 -37.89 -15.64
C TYR A 628 -6.95 -37.50 -15.75
N ILE A 629 -6.39 -37.47 -16.96
CA ILE A 629 -5.02 -37.00 -17.21
C ILE A 629 -4.87 -35.53 -16.79
N LEU A 630 -5.84 -34.68 -17.14
CA LEU A 630 -5.82 -33.26 -16.79
C LEU A 630 -6.00 -33.04 -15.29
N LEU A 631 -6.93 -33.76 -14.65
CA LEU A 631 -7.19 -33.78 -13.21
C LEU A 631 -5.90 -34.12 -12.46
N LEU A 632 -5.24 -35.22 -12.82
CA LEU A 632 -4.08 -35.74 -12.10
C LEU A 632 -2.85 -34.86 -12.31
N ASN A 633 -2.55 -34.47 -13.55
CA ASN A 633 -1.34 -33.70 -13.85
C ASN A 633 -1.40 -32.27 -13.31
N MET A 634 -2.56 -31.60 -13.41
CA MET A 634 -2.70 -30.23 -12.90
C MET A 634 -2.83 -30.18 -11.37
N LEU A 635 -3.53 -31.15 -10.76
CA LEU A 635 -3.66 -31.22 -9.30
C LEU A 635 -2.30 -31.45 -8.62
N ILE A 636 -1.48 -32.38 -9.14
CA ILE A 636 -0.16 -32.67 -8.57
C ILE A 636 0.76 -31.45 -8.70
N ALA A 637 0.79 -30.81 -9.87
CA ALA A 637 1.65 -29.66 -10.12
C ALA A 637 1.29 -28.48 -9.21
N LEU A 638 0.00 -28.13 -9.12
CA LEU A 638 -0.47 -27.01 -8.30
C LEU A 638 -0.36 -27.31 -6.80
N MET A 639 -0.75 -28.50 -6.34
CA MET A 639 -0.67 -28.83 -4.92
C MET A 639 0.78 -28.91 -4.42
N SER A 640 1.74 -29.42 -5.22
CA SER A 640 3.14 -29.50 -4.80
C SER A 640 3.78 -28.11 -4.63
N GLU A 641 3.59 -27.21 -5.61
CA GLU A 641 4.14 -25.85 -5.55
C GLU A 641 3.49 -25.03 -4.42
N THR A 642 2.18 -25.17 -4.23
CA THR A 642 1.47 -24.46 -3.19
C THR A 642 1.75 -24.99 -1.80
N VAL A 643 1.84 -26.30 -1.60
CA VAL A 643 2.20 -26.87 -0.28
C VAL A 643 3.61 -26.44 0.10
N ASN A 644 4.59 -26.49 -0.81
CA ASN A 644 5.96 -26.09 -0.49
C ASN A 644 6.10 -24.58 -0.22
N SER A 645 5.49 -23.72 -1.05
CA SER A 645 5.52 -22.27 -0.84
C SER A 645 4.66 -21.79 0.33
N VAL A 646 3.56 -22.48 0.63
CA VAL A 646 2.71 -22.15 1.76
C VAL A 646 3.28 -22.70 3.05
N ALA A 647 3.97 -23.85 3.06
CA ALA A 647 4.55 -24.41 4.28
C ALA A 647 5.49 -23.41 4.98
N THR A 648 6.33 -22.69 4.22
CA THR A 648 7.27 -21.69 4.75
C THR A 648 6.56 -20.47 5.36
N ASP A 649 5.52 -19.95 4.71
CA ASP A 649 4.78 -18.76 5.17
C ASP A 649 3.52 -19.10 6.01
N SER A 650 3.16 -20.38 6.16
CA SER A 650 1.89 -20.81 6.77
C SER A 650 1.77 -20.37 8.22
N TRP A 651 2.87 -20.46 8.96
CA TRP A 651 2.93 -20.10 10.37
C TRP A 651 2.73 -18.59 10.60
N SER A 652 3.38 -17.76 9.77
CA SER A 652 3.26 -16.29 9.86
C SER A 652 1.88 -15.82 9.42
N ILE A 653 1.27 -16.48 8.42
CA ILE A 653 -0.11 -16.20 8.02
C ILE A 653 -1.11 -16.66 9.09
N TRP A 654 -0.93 -17.84 9.68
CA TRP A 654 -1.75 -18.30 10.80
C TRP A 654 -1.68 -17.31 11.96
N LYS A 655 -0.49 -16.81 12.29
CA LYS A 655 -0.31 -15.76 13.30
C LYS A 655 -1.05 -14.46 12.95
N LEU A 656 -0.99 -14.02 11.69
CA LEU A 656 -1.76 -12.86 11.24
C LEU A 656 -3.27 -13.09 11.37
N GLN A 657 -3.78 -14.26 10.97
CA GLN A 657 -5.20 -14.59 11.11
C GLN A 657 -5.64 -14.63 12.59
N ARG A 658 -4.78 -15.17 13.46
CA ARG A 658 -5.00 -15.16 14.91
C ARG A 658 -4.97 -13.74 15.47
N ALA A 659 -4.06 -12.88 15.01
CA ALA A 659 -3.98 -11.47 15.39
C ALA A 659 -5.26 -10.70 15.00
N ILE A 660 -5.76 -10.93 13.79
CA ILE A 660 -7.03 -10.37 13.31
C ILE A 660 -8.19 -10.78 14.25
N SER A 661 -8.25 -12.07 14.61
CA SER A 661 -9.29 -12.59 15.52
C SER A 661 -9.19 -11.96 16.91
N VAL A 662 -7.97 -11.79 17.45
CA VAL A 662 -7.71 -11.12 18.73
C VAL A 662 -8.22 -9.68 18.73
N LEU A 663 -7.86 -8.90 17.70
CA LEU A 663 -8.25 -7.49 17.59
C LEU A 663 -9.77 -7.33 17.43
N GLU A 664 -10.43 -8.25 16.74
CA GLU A 664 -11.88 -8.28 16.59
C GLU A 664 -12.57 -8.61 17.91
N MET A 665 -12.05 -9.58 18.66
CA MET A 665 -12.57 -9.96 19.98
C MET A 665 -12.37 -8.87 21.03
N GLU A 666 -11.26 -8.12 20.98
CA GLU A 666 -10.96 -7.03 21.92
C GLU A 666 -11.96 -5.87 21.81
N ARG A 667 -12.44 -5.58 20.59
CA ARG A 667 -13.47 -4.57 20.32
C ARG A 667 -14.84 -4.94 20.89
N GLY A 668 -15.06 -6.23 21.19
CA GLY A 668 -16.30 -6.75 21.75
C GLY A 668 -17.44 -6.91 20.74
N TYR A 669 -18.56 -7.43 21.21
CA TYR A 669 -19.76 -7.63 20.40
C TYR A 669 -20.47 -6.30 20.11
N TRP A 670 -21.37 -6.29 19.11
CA TRP A 670 -22.03 -5.07 18.64
C TRP A 670 -22.83 -4.31 19.72
N TRP A 671 -23.41 -5.06 20.66
CA TRP A 671 -24.31 -4.60 21.72
C TRP A 671 -23.58 -4.16 22.99
N CYS A 672 -22.32 -4.57 23.17
CA CYS A 672 -21.52 -4.31 24.37
C CYS A 672 -20.08 -4.05 23.96
N LYS A 673 -19.74 -2.77 23.78
CA LYS A 673 -18.35 -2.34 23.59
C LYS A 673 -17.57 -2.61 24.88
N ARG A 674 -16.53 -3.44 24.80
CA ARG A 674 -15.61 -3.64 25.94
C ARG A 674 -14.66 -2.45 26.00
N LYS A 675 -14.31 -2.00 27.21
CA LYS A 675 -13.10 -1.19 27.39
C LYS A 675 -11.91 -2.07 27.00
N LYS A 676 -11.10 -1.58 26.05
CA LYS A 676 -9.87 -2.26 25.64
C LYS A 676 -8.95 -2.34 26.86
N GLU A 677 -8.47 -3.54 27.18
CA GLU A 677 -7.50 -3.72 28.26
C GLU A 677 -6.13 -3.34 27.71
N ARG A 678 -5.48 -2.38 28.37
CA ARG A 678 -4.14 -1.92 28.01
C ARG A 678 -3.14 -2.99 28.42
N SER A 679 -2.29 -3.41 27.49
CA SER A 679 -1.20 -4.33 27.77
C SER A 679 0.04 -3.58 28.26
N GLY A 680 0.90 -4.26 29.01
CA GLY A 680 2.15 -3.71 29.53
C GLY A 680 2.03 -2.95 30.85
N ILE A 681 3.15 -2.38 31.30
CA ILE A 681 3.32 -1.72 32.59
C ILE A 681 3.80 -0.29 32.35
N LEU A 682 3.25 0.68 33.08
CA LEU A 682 3.74 2.06 33.07
C LEU A 682 5.04 2.12 33.89
N LEU A 683 6.13 2.51 33.24
CA LEU A 683 7.46 2.62 33.85
C LEU A 683 8.08 3.97 33.52
N THR A 684 8.89 4.49 34.44
CA THR A 684 9.75 5.65 34.20
C THR A 684 11.08 5.16 33.65
N VAL A 685 11.34 5.42 32.38
CA VAL A 685 12.49 4.84 31.66
C VAL A 685 13.71 5.76 31.67
N GLY A 686 13.50 7.03 32.02
CA GLY A 686 14.56 8.03 32.17
C GLY A 686 13.98 9.43 32.34
N THR A 687 14.78 10.44 31.96
CA THR A 687 14.37 11.84 31.92
C THR A 687 14.33 12.32 30.48
N THR A 688 13.26 13.02 30.12
CA THR A 688 13.18 13.78 28.86
C THR A 688 14.21 14.92 28.86
N PRO A 689 14.58 15.45 27.68
CA PRO A 689 15.44 16.62 27.56
C PRO A 689 14.94 17.84 28.36
N ASP A 690 13.62 17.94 28.57
CA ASP A 690 12.96 18.98 29.38
C ASP A 690 13.06 18.72 30.90
N GLN A 691 13.93 17.79 31.33
CA GLN A 691 14.12 17.34 32.71
C GLN A 691 12.87 16.76 33.41
N LYS A 692 11.83 16.44 32.64
CA LYS A 692 10.64 15.73 33.16
C LYS A 692 10.86 14.22 33.12
N PRO A 693 10.31 13.45 34.08
CA PRO A 693 10.34 11.99 34.01
C PRO A 693 9.66 11.51 32.72
N ASP A 694 10.34 10.63 31.98
CA ASP A 694 9.82 10.00 30.75
C ASP A 694 9.07 8.73 31.13
N GLU A 695 7.76 8.86 31.28
CA GLU A 695 6.85 7.76 31.60
C GLU A 695 6.30 7.11 30.33
N ARG A 696 6.51 5.81 30.19
CA ARG A 696 6.08 5.03 29.03
C ARG A 696 5.42 3.73 29.40
N TRP A 697 4.50 3.30 28.56
CA TRP A 697 3.91 1.97 28.66
C TRP A 697 4.83 0.99 27.95
N CYS A 698 5.47 0.12 28.74
CA CYS A 698 6.44 -0.83 28.26
C CYS A 698 5.95 -2.27 28.41
N PHE A 699 6.33 -3.10 27.45
CA PHE A 699 6.13 -4.54 27.48
C PHE A 699 7.43 -5.25 27.84
N ARG A 700 7.40 -6.11 28.86
CA ARG A 700 8.56 -6.91 29.29
C ARG A 700 8.65 -8.18 28.45
N GLU A 701 9.79 -8.36 27.81
CA GLU A 701 10.08 -9.56 27.02
C GLU A 701 11.40 -10.19 27.48
N PRO A 702 11.36 -11.39 28.09
CA PRO A 702 12.57 -12.17 28.33
C PRO A 702 13.01 -12.85 27.02
N SER A 703 14.28 -12.66 26.66
CA SER A 703 14.97 -13.29 25.54
C SER A 703 16.15 -14.11 26.04
N LEU A 704 16.47 -15.21 25.34
CA LEU A 704 17.66 -16.01 25.57
C LEU A 704 18.68 -15.71 24.46
N SER A 705 19.78 -15.05 24.80
CA SER A 705 20.90 -14.76 23.90
C SER A 705 22.03 -15.77 24.14
N SER A 706 22.05 -16.85 23.37
CA SER A 706 23.16 -17.83 23.41
C SER A 706 24.46 -17.31 22.76
N HIS A 707 24.40 -16.17 22.06
CA HIS A 707 25.52 -15.63 21.28
C HIS A 707 26.40 -14.60 22.02
N ASP A 708 25.98 -14.14 23.21
CA ASP A 708 26.70 -13.08 23.94
C ASP A 708 27.67 -13.58 25.03
N GLU A 709 27.85 -14.90 25.19
CA GLU A 709 28.82 -15.43 26.15
C GLU A 709 30.26 -14.97 25.87
N SER A 710 30.62 -14.68 24.61
CA SER A 710 31.94 -14.17 24.23
C SER A 710 32.11 -12.66 24.46
N SER A 711 31.02 -11.88 24.43
CA SER A 711 31.05 -10.42 24.61
C SER A 711 31.05 -10.04 26.10
N VAL A 712 30.42 -10.85 26.96
CA VAL A 712 30.33 -10.60 28.41
C VAL A 712 31.66 -10.84 29.13
N PHE A 713 32.47 -11.82 28.69
CA PHE A 713 33.80 -12.07 29.29
C PHE A 713 34.84 -10.97 29.02
N SER A 714 34.60 -10.07 28.07
CA SER A 714 35.51 -8.95 27.75
C SER A 714 35.22 -7.65 28.51
N ARG A 715 34.15 -7.60 29.32
CA ARG A 715 33.74 -6.41 30.11
C ARG A 715 33.88 -6.57 31.62
N LEU A 716 34.66 -7.55 32.09
CA LEU A 716 35.09 -7.58 33.49
C LEU A 716 36.37 -6.72 33.62
N PRO A 717 36.41 -5.70 34.50
CA PRO A 717 37.68 -5.05 34.82
C PRO A 717 38.61 -6.09 35.47
N PRO A 718 39.94 -6.03 35.25
CA PRO A 718 40.87 -6.87 36.00
C PRO A 718 40.69 -6.50 37.48
N GLY A 719 40.14 -7.44 38.25
CA GLY A 719 40.02 -7.31 39.69
C GLY A 719 41.40 -7.01 40.25
N GLN A 720 41.52 -5.84 40.88
CA GLN A 720 42.65 -5.47 41.70
C GLN A 720 42.92 -6.61 42.68
N GLY A 721 44.11 -7.18 42.59
CA GLY A 721 44.64 -7.98 43.67
C GLY A 721 44.72 -7.13 44.93
N ASN A 722 44.26 -7.69 46.04
CA ASN A 722 44.89 -7.53 47.34
C ASN A 722 44.55 -8.75 48.17
N GLY A 723 45.61 -9.42 48.63
CA GLY A 723 45.58 -10.61 49.49
C GLY A 723 45.06 -10.32 50.90
N PRO A 724 45.26 -11.27 51.81
CA PRO A 724 46.59 -11.42 52.42
C PRO A 724 47.45 -12.58 51.87
#